data_AF-R6F627-F1
#
_entry.id   AF-R6F627-F1
#
_cell.length_a   1.000
_cell.length_b   1.000
_cell.length_c   1.000
_cell.angle_alpha   90.00
_cell.angle_beta   90.00
_cell.angle_gamma   90.00
#
_symmetry.space_group_name_H-M   'P 1'
#
loop_
_entity.id
_entity.type
_entity.pdbx_description
1 polymer ?
#
loop_
_entity_poly.entity_id
_entity_poly.type
_entity_poly.pdbx_seq_one_letter_code
_entity_poly.pdbx_strand_id
1 'polypeptide(L)'
;MIMRKTLRVLLSAVLAATTLVPSATNAQTPSTGGPYDIPYSCLWNDPTVLSTNEWTVEDKNNDGITWGFSNDVPGSFISYVGTTQKQDADDWLVSPYLAFEAGKTYKIETGGFKAAGGAQQLSVAIGTGDDPTTYKVVGDYTISATYGIGSATPVEGEFIAPTTGKYRVAFHCTSNQRAYLLLLPVKVVAEAALAVRPAAVNDLNVEVGAKGAVSAKVSFTTPSTDYAGNKLSGLTRVQLYRDYVQVKNYDAPAVGTKIEWQDDEVVTGEHSYSVVATANDLRSDEVVKKVYVGYDRPLPPQNIKIYDHLNGKATITWDPVSEVGMHGGYVDPKTAEYCVNTLYYGYLQPVEQGLTTTKCVVNDVNYDGAQGAVQYALQTYVDSPTSDTAVVSDYGREAFVIGLAHPIPYYESFANKSLQKGPWIIDANCSGKFGLSEDSQDDDAGALVFNPSTGSTLACIQGPKVDISKAGNPQLVFWYYAYPGTDGKITVKVNRNGQEMKEVGTVDYSKLSGSIGWRSVSFDLAGVSNAGVENGYIRPYFYAEGLSTSLLIDNIKIYDAVDNNLSAELDAPAHVQNGKVTVVNVKVTNLGTAKASGYKVHLYVDGKKYETEEGEDLEPNAQATYEFAFTPKLGAKSFKVSGEVEWAADAFQDNNKTDEATVGIVKSPLPAVSDLAASAKGVLTWSSMNVDGAVVKDDFETYTPWSINNVGDWTLYDGDKGTVYTFGGIQHPNSGVAQAYIVFNPWQVSGLAADYMQMFADIFAPHSGEQSMMSTGTTIDTGTPTNNWLITPELSGEEQTVSFWVNAPGDEVSRGEQNPNSGPETFDLYYSEDDTNPNSFIKINKDSYEAVYDWKQYNIDLPEGAKYFAIVHTSTGSLTSYNYEPDRVCVDDVTYRAGGLRVMGYNVYRDGVLVKKLDSKTTTWTDDNYANDNGYGAGNHKYNVIVVYANGESDVSNTAYVGDPAAGIGLVTVEGAKADNRVYTVDGQYVGKSLQNLNKGLYIQNGKKVVVK
;
A
#
# COMPACT_ATOMS: atom_id res chain seq x y z
N MET A 1 38.73 -38.95 -3.78
CA MET A 1 37.85 -40.13 -3.78
C MET A 1 36.43 -39.64 -3.55
N ILE A 2 35.72 -39.10 -4.54
CA ILE A 2 35.20 -39.75 -5.75
C ILE A 2 34.41 -41.01 -5.43
N MET A 3 33.11 -40.91 -5.75
CA MET A 3 32.15 -41.96 -6.08
C MET A 3 31.39 -42.67 -4.95
N ARG A 4 30.06 -42.52 -5.08
CA ARG A 4 28.94 -43.37 -4.63
C ARG A 4 28.33 -43.07 -3.25
N LYS A 5 27.38 -42.12 -3.23
CA LYS A 5 25.92 -42.38 -3.01
C LYS A 5 25.10 -41.08 -2.92
N THR A 6 25.24 -40.18 -3.89
CA THR A 6 24.41 -38.97 -4.04
C THR A 6 23.47 -39.11 -5.23
N LEU A 7 22.72 -40.22 -5.29
CA LEU A 7 21.76 -40.48 -6.36
C LEU A 7 20.55 -41.26 -5.82
N ARG A 8 19.66 -40.57 -5.08
CA ARG A 8 18.28 -41.05 -4.81
C ARG A 8 17.28 -40.05 -4.19
N VAL A 9 17.45 -38.73 -4.37
CA VAL A 9 16.43 -37.74 -3.91
C VAL A 9 16.02 -36.73 -5.01
N LEU A 10 16.52 -36.86 -6.24
CA LEU A 10 16.14 -36.02 -7.37
C LEU A 10 15.82 -36.92 -8.57
N LEU A 11 14.65 -37.54 -8.56
CA LEU A 11 13.87 -37.99 -9.73
C LEU A 11 12.65 -38.78 -9.20
N SER A 12 11.52 -38.09 -8.99
CA SER A 12 10.14 -38.61 -9.05
C SER A 12 9.15 -37.44 -8.92
N ALA A 13 9.38 -36.39 -9.71
CA ALA A 13 8.32 -35.50 -10.14
C ALA A 13 8.21 -35.70 -11.65
N VAL A 14 6.98 -35.83 -12.14
CA VAL A 14 6.55 -36.13 -13.51
C VAL A 14 6.31 -37.62 -13.82
N LEU A 15 5.06 -37.87 -14.21
CA LEU A 15 4.45 -39.08 -14.81
C LEU A 15 3.90 -40.17 -13.87
N ALA A 16 2.76 -39.89 -13.26
CA ALA A 16 1.50 -40.57 -13.60
C ALA A 16 0.34 -39.89 -12.84
N ALA A 17 -0.34 -38.96 -13.51
CA ALA A 17 -1.76 -38.76 -13.27
C ALA A 17 -2.46 -40.04 -13.75
N THR A 18 -2.41 -41.09 -12.95
CA THR A 18 -3.46 -42.11 -12.94
C THR A 18 -4.38 -41.71 -11.80
N THR A 19 -5.48 -41.08 -12.19
CA THR A 19 -6.68 -40.91 -11.39
C THR A 19 -7.01 -42.22 -10.67
N LEU A 20 -6.60 -42.36 -9.41
CA LEU A 20 -7.31 -43.20 -8.46
C LEU A 20 -8.31 -42.27 -7.79
N VAL A 21 -9.41 -42.04 -8.49
CA VAL A 21 -10.67 -41.67 -7.86
C VAL A 21 -10.86 -42.68 -6.71
N PRO A 22 -11.25 -42.27 -5.48
CA PRO A 22 -11.74 -43.23 -4.50
C PRO A 22 -12.73 -44.12 -5.25
N SER A 23 -12.57 -45.44 -5.15
CA SER A 23 -13.32 -46.38 -5.98
C SER A 23 -14.79 -46.01 -5.91
N ALA A 24 -15.34 -45.45 -7.00
CA ALA A 24 -16.71 -44.98 -7.03
C ALA A 24 -17.60 -46.17 -6.64
N THR A 25 -18.06 -46.16 -5.39
CA THR A 25 -19.01 -47.14 -4.92
C THR A 25 -20.34 -46.58 -5.35
N ASN A 26 -20.95 -47.22 -6.36
CA ASN A 26 -22.34 -46.92 -6.72
C ASN A 26 -23.20 -46.92 -5.45
N ALA A 27 -24.21 -46.06 -5.38
CA ALA A 27 -25.20 -46.01 -4.31
C ALA A 27 -25.52 -47.43 -3.82
N GLN A 28 -25.16 -47.71 -2.58
CA GLN A 28 -25.21 -49.07 -2.04
C GLN A 28 -26.60 -49.39 -1.53
N THR A 29 -27.05 -50.64 -1.68
CA THR A 29 -28.30 -51.09 -1.07
C THR A 29 -28.17 -51.09 0.46
N PRO A 30 -29.15 -50.53 1.20
CA PRO A 30 -29.13 -50.46 2.67
C PRO A 30 -28.88 -51.81 3.33
N SER A 31 -28.20 -51.81 4.48
CA SER A 31 -27.98 -53.00 5.30
C SER A 31 -29.30 -53.75 5.58
N THR A 32 -29.32 -55.06 5.32
CA THR A 32 -30.47 -55.94 5.63
C THR A 32 -30.40 -56.56 7.03
N GLY A 33 -29.40 -56.16 7.83
CA GLY A 33 -29.20 -56.64 9.20
C GLY A 33 -30.28 -56.17 10.19
N GLY A 34 -30.38 -56.86 11.34
CA GLY A 34 -31.13 -56.36 12.50
C GLY A 34 -30.55 -55.04 13.02
N PRO A 35 -31.31 -54.24 13.79
CA PRO A 35 -30.78 -52.98 14.34
C PRO A 35 -29.70 -53.28 15.39
N TYR A 36 -28.63 -52.48 15.40
CA TYR A 36 -27.65 -52.49 16.48
C TYR A 36 -28.22 -51.82 17.73
N ASP A 37 -27.88 -52.36 18.90
CA ASP A 37 -28.21 -51.73 20.18
C ASP A 37 -27.37 -50.45 20.40
N ILE A 38 -27.90 -49.53 21.21
CA ILE A 38 -27.21 -48.32 21.64
C ILE A 38 -26.71 -48.53 23.07
N PRO A 39 -25.42 -48.26 23.39
CA PRO A 39 -24.45 -47.43 22.67
C PRO A 39 -23.88 -48.09 21.40
N TYR A 40 -23.73 -47.29 20.34
CA TYR A 40 -23.12 -47.70 19.08
C TYR A 40 -21.88 -46.85 18.78
N SER A 41 -20.84 -47.46 18.21
CA SER A 41 -19.65 -46.73 17.75
C SER A 41 -19.03 -47.36 16.51
N CYS A 42 -18.54 -46.55 15.59
CA CYS A 42 -17.74 -46.98 14.44
C CYS A 42 -16.38 -46.28 14.44
N LEU A 43 -15.29 -47.05 14.48
CA LEU A 43 -13.91 -46.56 14.60
C LEU A 43 -13.18 -46.36 13.26
N TRP A 44 -13.83 -46.67 12.13
CA TRP A 44 -13.22 -46.63 10.78
C TRP A 44 -11.95 -47.48 10.62
N ASN A 45 -11.77 -48.50 11.46
CA ASN A 45 -10.60 -49.39 11.42
C ASN A 45 -10.78 -50.63 10.54
N ASP A 46 -12.00 -50.89 10.06
CA ASP A 46 -12.32 -51.93 9.10
C ASP A 46 -12.84 -51.30 7.80
N PRO A 47 -12.05 -51.31 6.71
CA PRO A 47 -12.48 -50.74 5.43
C PRO A 47 -13.64 -51.50 4.79
N THR A 48 -13.98 -52.69 5.29
CA THR A 48 -15.06 -53.50 4.76
C THR A 48 -16.46 -53.03 5.19
N VAL A 49 -16.58 -52.08 6.12
CA VAL A 49 -17.89 -51.55 6.57
C VAL A 49 -18.68 -50.87 5.44
N LEU A 50 -17.97 -50.32 4.43
CA LEU A 50 -18.60 -49.82 3.21
C LEU A 50 -18.82 -50.97 2.22
N SER A 51 -17.85 -51.87 2.00
CA SER A 51 -18.00 -52.96 1.00
C SER A 51 -18.97 -54.08 1.41
N THR A 52 -19.34 -54.17 2.69
CA THR A 52 -20.36 -55.08 3.25
C THR A 52 -21.72 -54.41 3.44
N ASN A 53 -21.87 -53.14 3.01
CA ASN A 53 -23.07 -52.30 3.14
C ASN A 53 -23.54 -52.12 4.59
N GLU A 54 -22.64 -52.15 5.58
CA GLU A 54 -22.98 -51.82 6.97
C GLU A 54 -23.25 -50.31 7.09
N TRP A 55 -22.37 -49.50 6.49
CA TRP A 55 -22.60 -48.09 6.22
C TRP A 55 -22.93 -47.90 4.74
N THR A 56 -23.81 -46.96 4.43
CA THR A 56 -24.28 -46.70 3.07
C THR A 56 -23.81 -45.33 2.61
N VAL A 57 -23.26 -45.27 1.40
CA VAL A 57 -22.92 -44.00 0.74
C VAL A 57 -23.96 -43.71 -0.34
N GLU A 58 -24.48 -42.49 -0.35
CA GLU A 58 -25.35 -41.97 -1.41
C GLU A 58 -24.71 -40.75 -2.07
N ASP A 59 -24.24 -40.95 -3.31
CA ASP A 59 -23.85 -39.89 -4.23
C ASP A 59 -25.14 -39.30 -4.85
N LYS A 60 -25.66 -38.20 -4.29
CA LYS A 60 -27.00 -37.69 -4.67
C LYS A 60 -26.94 -36.80 -5.90
N ASN A 61 -25.86 -36.03 -6.03
CA ASN A 61 -25.65 -35.12 -7.15
C ASN A 61 -25.06 -35.84 -8.39
N ASN A 62 -24.66 -37.12 -8.25
CA ASN A 62 -24.14 -38.01 -9.28
C ASN A 62 -22.87 -37.48 -9.99
N ASP A 63 -21.97 -36.79 -9.29
CA ASP A 63 -20.66 -36.40 -9.85
C ASP A 63 -19.53 -37.41 -9.64
N GLY A 64 -19.77 -38.49 -8.87
CA GLY A 64 -18.78 -39.50 -8.56
C GLY A 64 -17.75 -39.06 -7.52
N ILE A 65 -17.94 -37.92 -6.86
CA ILE A 65 -17.14 -37.43 -5.74
C ILE A 65 -17.95 -37.66 -4.46
N THR A 66 -17.61 -38.71 -3.72
CA THR A 66 -18.40 -39.12 -2.55
C THR A 66 -17.54 -39.67 -1.41
N TRP A 67 -18.20 -40.10 -0.33
CA TRP A 67 -17.56 -40.62 0.87
C TRP A 67 -16.81 -41.94 0.62
N GLY A 68 -15.61 -42.07 1.19
CA GLY A 68 -14.79 -43.27 1.08
C GLY A 68 -13.70 -43.34 2.16
N PHE A 69 -12.93 -44.43 2.20
CA PHE A 69 -11.79 -44.52 3.11
C PHE A 69 -10.59 -43.74 2.56
N SER A 70 -9.95 -42.94 3.43
CA SER A 70 -8.72 -42.24 3.07
C SER A 70 -7.50 -43.17 3.13
N ASN A 71 -6.74 -43.23 2.05
CA ASN A 71 -5.38 -43.79 2.03
C ASN A 71 -4.30 -42.71 1.91
N ASP A 72 -4.70 -41.44 1.80
CA ASP A 72 -3.82 -40.31 1.48
C ASP A 72 -3.21 -39.66 2.73
N VAL A 73 -3.78 -39.91 3.91
CA VAL A 73 -3.30 -39.42 5.19
C VAL A 73 -3.13 -40.57 6.21
N PRO A 74 -2.12 -40.54 7.09
CA PRO A 74 -1.97 -41.55 8.14
C PRO A 74 -3.15 -41.54 9.12
N GLY A 75 -3.81 -42.68 9.35
CA GLY A 75 -4.90 -42.83 10.33
C GLY A 75 -6.14 -43.50 9.77
N SER A 76 -7.15 -43.72 10.62
CA SER A 76 -8.41 -44.38 10.27
C SER A 76 -9.52 -43.33 10.12
N PHE A 77 -9.73 -42.86 8.89
CA PHE A 77 -10.75 -41.84 8.56
C PHE A 77 -11.65 -42.30 7.41
N ILE A 78 -12.93 -41.95 7.52
CA ILE A 78 -13.79 -41.83 6.35
C ILE A 78 -13.70 -40.39 5.83
N SER A 79 -13.71 -40.20 4.52
CA SER A 79 -13.35 -38.95 3.91
C SER A 79 -14.20 -38.61 2.69
N TYR A 80 -14.31 -37.32 2.41
CA TYR A 80 -14.97 -36.77 1.22
C TYR A 80 -13.94 -35.93 0.45
N VAL A 81 -13.55 -36.38 -0.75
CA VAL A 81 -12.43 -35.82 -1.53
C VAL A 81 -12.94 -34.84 -2.61
N GLY A 82 -13.48 -33.70 -2.18
CA GLY A 82 -14.04 -32.64 -3.05
C GLY A 82 -13.02 -31.76 -3.78
N THR A 83 -11.73 -32.08 -3.81
CA THR A 83 -10.68 -31.18 -4.35
C THR A 83 -10.81 -30.92 -5.86
N THR A 84 -11.51 -31.80 -6.58
CA THR A 84 -11.77 -31.71 -8.02
C THR A 84 -13.24 -31.40 -8.33
N GLN A 85 -14.07 -31.08 -7.33
CA GLN A 85 -15.50 -30.85 -7.53
C GLN A 85 -15.78 -29.69 -8.49
N LYS A 86 -16.83 -29.85 -9.29
CA LYS A 86 -17.32 -28.87 -10.29
C LYS A 86 -18.73 -28.37 -9.98
N GLN A 87 -19.38 -28.98 -9.00
CA GLN A 87 -20.69 -28.64 -8.48
C GLN A 87 -20.64 -28.70 -6.95
N ASP A 88 -21.69 -28.20 -6.30
CA ASP A 88 -21.82 -28.28 -4.83
C ASP A 88 -22.05 -29.74 -4.41
N ALA A 89 -21.45 -30.13 -3.29
CA ALA A 89 -21.63 -31.46 -2.72
C ALA A 89 -23.08 -31.66 -2.27
N ASP A 90 -23.62 -32.87 -2.43
CA ASP A 90 -24.95 -33.25 -1.92
C ASP A 90 -24.96 -34.70 -1.41
N ASP A 91 -23.87 -35.15 -0.80
CA ASP A 91 -23.62 -36.58 -0.64
C ASP A 91 -23.70 -37.04 0.80
N TRP A 92 -24.27 -38.22 1.00
CA TRP A 92 -24.65 -38.73 2.30
C TRP A 92 -23.86 -39.97 2.69
N LEU A 93 -23.44 -40.03 3.95
CA LEU A 93 -22.92 -41.21 4.60
C LEU A 93 -23.89 -41.63 5.71
N VAL A 94 -24.49 -42.82 5.60
CA VAL A 94 -25.60 -43.27 6.44
C VAL A 94 -25.24 -44.52 7.24
N SER A 95 -25.46 -44.47 8.56
CA SER A 95 -25.17 -45.56 9.51
C SER A 95 -26.00 -46.81 9.25
N PRO A 96 -25.70 -47.98 9.86
CA PRO A 96 -26.66 -49.08 9.92
C PRO A 96 -27.90 -48.69 10.74
N TYR A 97 -28.92 -49.57 10.76
CA TYR A 97 -30.06 -49.42 11.66
C TYR A 97 -29.63 -49.51 13.12
N LEU A 98 -30.11 -48.58 13.93
CA LEU A 98 -29.87 -48.48 15.36
C LEU A 98 -31.21 -48.56 16.11
N ALA A 99 -31.25 -49.25 17.25
CA ALA A 99 -32.46 -49.42 18.06
C ALA A 99 -32.66 -48.24 19.01
N PHE A 100 -33.65 -47.38 18.72
CA PHE A 100 -34.03 -46.27 19.61
C PHE A 100 -35.35 -46.59 20.31
N GLU A 101 -35.51 -46.07 21.53
CA GLU A 101 -36.72 -46.19 22.35
C GLU A 101 -37.45 -44.86 22.47
N ALA A 102 -38.78 -44.88 22.34
CA ALA A 102 -39.63 -43.70 22.42
C ALA A 102 -39.36 -42.90 23.70
N GLY A 103 -39.22 -41.57 23.55
CA GLY A 103 -39.06 -40.63 24.65
C GLY A 103 -37.66 -40.57 25.26
N LYS A 104 -36.69 -41.39 24.80
CA LYS A 104 -35.28 -41.25 25.20
C LYS A 104 -34.56 -40.24 24.32
N THR A 105 -33.71 -39.42 24.92
CA THR A 105 -32.75 -38.56 24.22
C THR A 105 -31.49 -39.34 23.91
N TYR A 106 -30.88 -39.05 22.76
CA TYR A 106 -29.65 -39.66 22.28
C TYR A 106 -28.69 -38.57 21.80
N LYS A 107 -27.39 -38.73 22.12
CA LYS A 107 -26.31 -37.88 21.65
C LYS A 107 -25.47 -38.59 20.59
N ILE A 108 -25.12 -37.85 19.55
CA ILE A 108 -24.27 -38.24 18.43
C ILE A 108 -22.99 -37.42 18.56
N GLU A 109 -21.83 -38.06 18.52
CA GLU A 109 -20.54 -37.42 18.72
C GLU A 109 -19.53 -37.89 17.65
N THR A 110 -18.85 -36.94 17.02
CA THR A 110 -17.70 -37.13 16.13
C THR A 110 -16.89 -35.83 16.02
N GLY A 111 -16.01 -35.72 15.02
CA GLY A 111 -15.33 -34.48 14.68
C GLY A 111 -14.78 -34.50 13.25
N GLY A 112 -14.44 -33.33 12.73
CA GLY A 112 -13.98 -33.16 11.36
C GLY A 112 -12.67 -32.40 11.24
N PHE A 113 -11.88 -32.74 10.22
CA PHE A 113 -10.73 -31.96 9.75
C PHE A 113 -10.85 -31.66 8.26
N LYS A 114 -10.26 -30.56 7.81
CA LYS A 114 -9.89 -30.38 6.41
C LYS A 114 -8.44 -30.85 6.19
N ALA A 115 -8.20 -31.63 5.15
CA ALA A 115 -6.85 -32.05 4.75
C ALA A 115 -6.23 -31.13 3.68
N ALA A 116 -7.06 -30.50 2.84
CA ALA A 116 -6.66 -29.55 1.81
C ALA A 116 -7.82 -28.64 1.43
N GLY A 117 -7.54 -27.42 0.95
CA GLY A 117 -8.54 -26.48 0.43
C GLY A 117 -9.24 -25.60 1.48
N GLY A 118 -10.42 -25.09 1.09
CA GLY A 118 -11.28 -24.21 1.89
C GLY A 118 -11.96 -24.92 3.07
N ALA A 119 -12.82 -24.20 3.81
CA ALA A 119 -13.65 -24.80 4.85
C ALA A 119 -14.72 -25.72 4.23
N GLN A 120 -15.23 -26.68 5.00
CA GLN A 120 -16.23 -27.66 4.53
C GLN A 120 -17.54 -27.55 5.32
N GLN A 121 -18.68 -27.76 4.67
CA GLN A 121 -19.99 -27.77 5.30
C GLN A 121 -20.47 -29.21 5.51
N LEU A 122 -20.86 -29.53 6.73
CA LEU A 122 -21.29 -30.86 7.14
C LEU A 122 -22.54 -30.76 8.02
N SER A 123 -23.60 -31.48 7.67
CA SER A 123 -24.79 -31.62 8.49
C SER A 123 -24.91 -33.02 9.05
N VAL A 124 -25.44 -33.15 10.28
CA VAL A 124 -25.78 -34.42 10.92
C VAL A 124 -27.30 -34.56 10.92
N ALA A 125 -27.82 -35.69 10.46
CA ALA A 125 -29.26 -35.94 10.38
C ALA A 125 -29.65 -37.32 10.92
N ILE A 126 -30.89 -37.47 11.36
CA ILE A 126 -31.44 -38.73 11.87
C ILE A 126 -32.84 -38.97 11.34
N GLY A 127 -33.11 -40.20 10.92
CA GLY A 127 -34.45 -40.58 10.48
C GLY A 127 -34.67 -42.08 10.41
N THR A 128 -35.78 -42.44 9.79
CA THR A 128 -36.24 -43.82 9.62
C THR A 128 -36.38 -44.13 8.13
N GLY A 129 -36.14 -45.37 7.74
CA GLY A 129 -36.18 -45.78 6.33
C GLY A 129 -34.86 -45.52 5.61
N ASP A 130 -34.86 -45.76 4.30
CA ASP A 130 -33.62 -45.87 3.54
C ASP A 130 -33.18 -44.55 2.89
N ASP A 131 -34.10 -43.61 2.65
CA ASP A 131 -33.82 -42.31 2.00
C ASP A 131 -33.40 -41.24 3.04
N PRO A 132 -32.11 -40.85 3.11
CA PRO A 132 -31.60 -39.91 4.09
C PRO A 132 -32.09 -38.47 3.88
N THR A 133 -32.63 -38.13 2.70
CA THR A 133 -33.19 -36.78 2.46
C THR A 133 -34.45 -36.51 3.27
N THR A 134 -35.07 -37.56 3.81
CA THR A 134 -36.24 -37.45 4.69
C THR A 134 -35.86 -37.28 6.16
N TYR A 135 -34.56 -37.35 6.49
CA TYR A 135 -34.09 -37.33 7.86
C TYR A 135 -34.14 -35.93 8.45
N LYS A 136 -34.34 -35.85 9.76
CA LYS A 136 -34.30 -34.59 10.49
C LYS A 136 -32.86 -34.19 10.75
N VAL A 137 -32.45 -33.02 10.28
CA VAL A 137 -31.15 -32.41 10.65
C VAL A 137 -31.13 -32.09 12.15
N VAL A 138 -30.06 -32.50 12.82
CA VAL A 138 -29.82 -32.34 14.26
C VAL A 138 -28.55 -31.53 14.57
N GLY A 139 -27.80 -31.11 13.54
CA GLY A 139 -26.67 -30.19 13.65
C GLY A 139 -26.09 -29.82 12.29
N ASP A 140 -25.55 -28.60 12.17
CA ASP A 140 -24.91 -28.04 10.97
C ASP A 140 -23.55 -27.42 11.35
N TYR A 141 -22.50 -27.74 10.60
CA TYR A 141 -21.12 -27.44 10.98
C TYR A 141 -20.26 -26.94 9.83
N THR A 142 -19.47 -25.90 10.08
CA THR A 142 -18.37 -25.47 9.20
C THR A 142 -17.03 -26.00 9.73
N ILE A 143 -16.47 -26.97 9.02
CA ILE A 143 -15.20 -27.62 9.36
C ILE A 143 -14.03 -26.81 8.79
N SER A 144 -13.29 -26.14 9.68
CA SER A 144 -12.15 -25.29 9.31
C SER A 144 -10.80 -25.77 9.88
N ALA A 145 -10.81 -26.67 10.86
CA ALA A 145 -9.61 -27.20 11.49
C ALA A 145 -8.76 -28.02 10.50
N THR A 146 -7.47 -27.70 10.38
CA THR A 146 -6.57 -28.36 9.42
C THR A 146 -5.96 -29.63 10.02
N TYR A 147 -5.99 -30.72 9.27
CA TYR A 147 -5.33 -31.98 9.66
C TYR A 147 -3.83 -31.77 9.90
N GLY A 148 -3.33 -32.22 11.06
CA GLY A 148 -1.94 -32.02 11.49
C GLY A 148 -1.68 -30.68 12.20
N ILE A 149 -2.68 -29.79 12.30
CA ILE A 149 -2.56 -28.48 12.96
C ILE A 149 -3.75 -28.28 13.92
N GLY A 150 -3.51 -28.43 15.22
CA GLY A 150 -4.52 -28.21 16.25
C GLY A 150 -5.50 -29.37 16.45
N SER A 151 -6.68 -29.07 17.01
CA SER A 151 -7.72 -30.05 17.36
C SER A 151 -8.86 -30.07 16.34
N ALA A 152 -9.54 -31.23 16.21
CA ALA A 152 -10.66 -31.39 15.29
C ALA A 152 -11.82 -30.43 15.60
N THR A 153 -12.58 -30.05 14.58
CA THR A 153 -13.86 -29.35 14.78
C THR A 153 -14.86 -30.35 15.38
N PRO A 154 -15.38 -30.16 16.60
CA PRO A 154 -16.37 -31.06 17.19
C PRO A 154 -17.66 -31.05 16.37
N VAL A 155 -18.24 -32.23 16.14
CA VAL A 155 -19.50 -32.40 15.40
C VAL A 155 -20.41 -33.25 16.28
N GLU A 156 -21.55 -32.70 16.65
CA GLU A 156 -22.48 -33.32 17.59
C GLU A 156 -23.93 -33.29 17.07
N GLY A 157 -24.82 -34.03 17.72
CA GLY A 157 -26.25 -33.97 17.43
C GLY A 157 -27.05 -34.55 18.59
N GLU A 158 -28.22 -33.99 18.84
CA GLU A 158 -29.13 -34.48 19.89
C GLU A 158 -30.48 -34.83 19.29
N PHE A 159 -31.02 -35.99 19.69
CA PHE A 159 -32.28 -36.50 19.17
C PHE A 159 -33.13 -37.20 20.23
N ILE A 160 -34.36 -36.75 20.38
CA ILE A 160 -35.39 -37.44 21.19
C ILE A 160 -36.19 -38.33 20.26
N ALA A 161 -36.15 -39.65 20.48
CA ALA A 161 -36.87 -40.58 19.64
C ALA A 161 -38.39 -40.45 19.82
N PRO A 162 -39.16 -40.10 18.78
CA PRO A 162 -40.61 -39.95 18.93
C PRO A 162 -41.33 -41.30 19.09
N THR A 163 -40.73 -42.39 18.58
CA THR A 163 -41.29 -43.75 18.63
C THR A 163 -40.18 -44.76 18.86
N THR A 164 -40.48 -45.89 19.49
CA THR A 164 -39.54 -47.02 19.57
C THR A 164 -39.44 -47.65 18.19
N GLY A 165 -38.21 -47.79 17.67
CA GLY A 165 -38.02 -48.27 16.31
C GLY A 165 -36.57 -48.27 15.86
N LYS A 166 -36.37 -48.59 14.58
CA LYS A 166 -35.06 -48.58 13.94
C LYS A 166 -34.82 -47.23 13.27
N TYR A 167 -33.76 -46.54 13.67
CA TYR A 167 -33.34 -45.26 13.11
C TYR A 167 -31.94 -45.38 12.48
N ARG A 168 -31.55 -44.39 11.69
CA ARG A 168 -30.19 -44.26 11.12
C ARG A 168 -29.70 -42.84 11.34
N VAL A 169 -28.40 -42.69 11.56
CA VAL A 169 -27.69 -41.40 11.62
C VAL A 169 -27.00 -41.18 10.28
N ALA A 170 -27.05 -39.98 9.74
CA ALA A 170 -26.45 -39.63 8.47
C ALA A 170 -25.59 -38.37 8.57
N PHE A 171 -24.53 -38.31 7.77
CA PHE A 171 -23.64 -37.17 7.60
C PHE A 171 -23.74 -36.69 6.16
N HIS A 172 -24.10 -35.42 5.97
CA HIS A 172 -24.38 -34.82 4.67
C HIS A 172 -23.33 -33.75 4.35
N CYS A 173 -22.54 -33.96 3.30
CA CYS A 173 -21.60 -32.97 2.81
C CYS A 173 -22.32 -32.01 1.86
N THR A 174 -22.31 -30.72 2.18
CA THR A 174 -23.00 -29.64 1.42
C THR A 174 -22.05 -28.55 0.94
N SER A 175 -20.74 -28.85 0.92
CA SER A 175 -19.68 -27.92 0.58
C SER A 175 -19.79 -27.35 -0.84
N ASN A 176 -19.73 -26.02 -0.97
CA ASN A 176 -19.68 -25.28 -2.25
C ASN A 176 -18.26 -24.88 -2.68
N GLN A 177 -17.24 -25.36 -1.99
CA GLN A 177 -15.83 -25.09 -2.27
C GLN A 177 -15.04 -26.39 -2.44
N ARG A 178 -14.05 -26.36 -3.36
CA ARG A 178 -13.09 -27.46 -3.55
C ARG A 178 -12.25 -27.68 -2.30
N ALA A 179 -12.47 -28.79 -1.60
CA ALA A 179 -11.66 -29.16 -0.44
C ALA A 179 -11.74 -30.65 -0.11
N TYR A 180 -10.99 -31.06 0.92
CA TYR A 180 -10.87 -32.44 1.36
C TYR A 180 -11.29 -32.56 2.83
N LEU A 181 -12.39 -33.24 3.12
CA LEU A 181 -12.93 -33.47 4.48
C LEU A 181 -12.54 -34.85 5.01
N LEU A 182 -12.12 -34.91 6.27
CA LEU A 182 -11.89 -36.14 7.05
C LEU A 182 -12.86 -36.17 8.24
N LEU A 183 -13.56 -37.28 8.44
CA LEU A 183 -14.48 -37.50 9.56
C LEU A 183 -13.89 -38.52 10.54
N LEU A 184 -13.89 -38.16 11.82
CA LEU A 184 -13.43 -39.00 12.93
C LEU A 184 -14.42 -40.12 13.25
N PRO A 185 -14.04 -41.10 14.09
CA PRO A 185 -14.95 -42.11 14.61
C PRO A 185 -16.29 -41.54 15.09
N VAL A 186 -17.37 -42.29 14.85
CA VAL A 186 -18.74 -41.88 15.20
C VAL A 186 -19.19 -42.64 16.44
N LYS A 187 -19.89 -41.95 17.34
CA LYS A 187 -20.48 -42.52 18.55
C LYS A 187 -21.93 -42.06 18.71
N VAL A 188 -22.82 -42.98 19.07
CA VAL A 188 -24.23 -42.72 19.37
C VAL A 188 -24.56 -43.34 20.72
N VAL A 189 -25.14 -42.55 21.63
CA VAL A 189 -25.39 -42.95 23.02
C VAL A 189 -26.73 -42.41 23.51
N ALA A 190 -27.46 -43.19 24.31
CA ALA A 190 -28.65 -42.67 25.00
C ALA A 190 -28.20 -41.73 26.13
N GLU A 191 -28.81 -40.55 26.24
CA GLU A 191 -28.47 -39.56 27.26
C GLU A 191 -28.74 -40.09 28.68
N ALA A 192 -29.83 -40.85 28.86
CA ALA A 192 -30.10 -41.54 30.12
C ALA A 192 -29.07 -42.65 30.47
N ALA A 193 -28.34 -43.17 29.47
CA ALA A 193 -27.22 -44.10 29.67
C ALA A 193 -25.91 -43.36 30.01
N LEU A 194 -25.81 -42.05 29.71
CA LEU A 194 -24.66 -41.24 30.13
C LEU A 194 -24.58 -41.08 31.65
N ALA A 195 -25.70 -41.19 32.37
CA ALA A 195 -25.72 -41.13 33.82
C ALA A 195 -25.02 -42.32 34.49
N VAL A 196 -24.95 -43.48 33.84
CA VAL A 196 -24.43 -44.74 34.42
C VAL A 196 -23.10 -45.21 33.83
N ARG A 197 -22.51 -44.45 32.90
CA ARG A 197 -21.14 -44.66 32.40
C ARG A 197 -20.13 -44.20 33.46
N PRO A 198 -18.92 -44.76 33.52
CA PRO A 198 -17.90 -44.29 34.45
C PRO A 198 -17.60 -42.79 34.27
N ALA A 199 -17.38 -42.08 35.37
CA ALA A 199 -16.81 -40.74 35.31
C ALA A 199 -15.44 -40.79 34.59
N ALA A 200 -15.07 -39.70 33.94
CA ALA A 200 -13.71 -39.50 33.45
C ALA A 200 -12.71 -39.53 34.61
N VAL A 201 -11.49 -40.01 34.34
CA VAL A 201 -10.38 -39.87 35.31
C VAL A 201 -10.11 -38.37 35.51
N ASN A 202 -9.90 -37.91 36.73
CA ASN A 202 -9.75 -36.47 37.00
C ASN A 202 -8.31 -36.07 37.37
N ASP A 203 -7.40 -37.04 37.42
CA ASP A 203 -6.03 -36.91 37.90
C ASP A 203 -4.99 -37.51 36.93
N LEU A 204 -5.32 -37.57 35.62
CA LEU A 204 -4.36 -38.03 34.62
C LEU A 204 -3.11 -37.15 34.64
N ASN A 205 -2.00 -37.77 34.99
CA ASN A 205 -0.68 -37.15 35.06
C ASN A 205 0.31 -37.95 34.23
N VAL A 206 1.16 -37.23 33.49
CA VAL A 206 2.21 -37.79 32.65
C VAL A 206 3.50 -37.07 33.03
N GLU A 207 4.38 -37.78 33.73
CA GLU A 207 5.70 -37.28 34.12
C GLU A 207 6.72 -37.79 33.11
N VAL A 208 7.30 -36.89 32.32
CA VAL A 208 8.37 -37.25 31.38
C VAL A 208 9.68 -37.53 32.13
N GLY A 209 10.52 -38.37 31.54
CA GLY A 209 11.82 -38.71 32.10
C GLY A 209 12.68 -37.47 32.38
N ALA A 210 13.34 -37.47 33.54
CA ALA A 210 14.18 -36.34 33.95
C ALA A 210 15.32 -36.10 32.94
N LYS A 211 15.61 -34.82 32.66
CA LYS A 211 16.72 -34.39 31.79
C LYS A 211 16.69 -35.04 30.40
N GLY A 212 15.50 -35.12 29.79
CA GLY A 212 15.33 -35.62 28.42
C GLY A 212 15.47 -37.14 28.30
N ALA A 213 15.39 -37.90 29.40
CA ALA A 213 15.31 -39.35 29.33
C ALA A 213 14.04 -39.76 28.56
N VAL A 214 14.20 -40.61 27.54
CA VAL A 214 13.12 -41.04 26.64
C VAL A 214 12.24 -42.07 27.34
N SER A 215 11.36 -41.58 28.21
CA SER A 215 10.42 -42.38 28.99
C SER A 215 9.31 -41.47 29.53
N ALA A 216 8.16 -42.05 29.88
CA ALA A 216 7.10 -41.32 30.56
C ALA A 216 6.44 -42.19 31.63
N LYS A 217 6.14 -41.60 32.79
CA LYS A 217 5.35 -42.24 33.84
C LYS A 217 3.93 -41.69 33.79
N VAL A 218 2.99 -42.54 33.39
CA VAL A 218 1.56 -42.22 33.37
C VAL A 218 0.94 -42.68 34.68
N SER A 219 0.18 -41.80 35.32
CA SER A 219 -0.58 -42.13 36.54
C SER A 219 -1.97 -41.53 36.52
N PHE A 220 -2.93 -42.26 37.05
CA PHE A 220 -4.33 -41.85 37.17
C PHE A 220 -5.06 -42.75 38.17
N THR A 221 -6.22 -42.32 38.66
CA THR A 221 -7.10 -43.11 39.51
C THR A 221 -8.29 -43.61 38.70
N THR A 222 -8.56 -44.92 38.74
CA THR A 222 -9.74 -45.48 38.06
C THR A 222 -11.02 -44.89 38.65
N PRO A 223 -12.07 -44.65 37.85
CA PRO A 223 -13.28 -44.02 38.35
C PRO A 223 -13.97 -44.88 39.42
N SER A 224 -14.44 -44.22 40.48
CA SER A 224 -15.23 -44.85 41.55
C SER A 224 -16.73 -44.56 41.44
N THR A 225 -17.07 -43.57 40.63
CA THR A 225 -18.44 -43.15 40.37
C THR A 225 -18.75 -43.15 38.89
N ASP A 226 -20.03 -43.24 38.58
CA ASP A 226 -20.55 -42.88 37.27
C ASP A 226 -20.48 -41.36 37.07
N TYR A 227 -20.85 -40.91 35.87
CA TYR A 227 -20.91 -39.50 35.49
C TYR A 227 -21.86 -38.68 36.37
N ALA A 228 -22.91 -39.29 36.93
CA ALA A 228 -23.86 -38.65 37.83
C ALA A 228 -23.42 -38.64 39.31
N GLY A 229 -22.25 -39.19 39.62
CA GLY A 229 -21.68 -39.25 40.97
C GLY A 229 -22.14 -40.44 41.81
N ASN A 230 -22.92 -41.38 41.27
CA ASN A 230 -23.29 -42.61 41.97
C ASN A 230 -22.15 -43.62 41.93
N LYS A 231 -22.08 -44.50 42.93
CA LYS A 231 -21.01 -45.50 43.06
C LYS A 231 -21.09 -46.58 41.97
N LEU A 232 -19.96 -46.87 41.32
CA LEU A 232 -19.83 -47.99 40.39
C LEU A 232 -19.69 -49.33 41.14
N SER A 233 -20.36 -50.38 40.65
CA SER A 233 -20.21 -51.76 41.15
C SER A 233 -18.95 -52.45 40.65
N GLY A 234 -18.35 -51.96 39.56
CA GLY A 234 -17.12 -52.48 38.96
C GLY A 234 -16.83 -51.80 37.62
N LEU A 235 -15.62 -52.00 37.09
CA LEU A 235 -15.24 -51.63 35.73
C LEU A 235 -15.11 -52.91 34.91
N THR A 236 -15.44 -52.83 33.62
CA THR A 236 -15.20 -53.91 32.65
C THR A 236 -13.77 -53.84 32.11
N ARG A 237 -13.27 -52.63 31.81
CA ARG A 237 -11.87 -52.39 31.44
C ARG A 237 -11.47 -50.94 31.61
N VAL A 238 -10.17 -50.67 31.64
CA VAL A 238 -9.59 -49.33 31.44
C VAL A 238 -8.52 -49.41 30.36
N GLN A 239 -8.61 -48.56 29.35
CA GLN A 239 -7.70 -48.49 28.23
C GLN A 239 -6.89 -47.20 28.30
N LEU A 240 -5.57 -47.32 28.12
CA LEU A 240 -4.65 -46.21 27.99
C LEU A 240 -4.14 -46.17 26.55
N TYR A 241 -4.21 -45.00 25.95
CA TYR A 241 -3.75 -44.73 24.59
C TYR A 241 -2.54 -43.79 24.62
N ARG A 242 -1.63 -43.99 23.68
CA ARG A 242 -0.57 -43.06 23.28
C ARG A 242 -0.76 -42.80 21.80
N ASP A 243 -0.91 -41.53 21.42
CA ASP A 243 -1.12 -41.10 20.03
C ASP A 243 -2.25 -41.87 19.34
N TYR A 244 -3.39 -41.99 20.03
CA TYR A 244 -4.59 -42.73 19.59
C TYR A 244 -4.41 -44.26 19.46
N VAL A 245 -3.22 -44.80 19.75
CA VAL A 245 -2.94 -46.24 19.77
C VAL A 245 -3.04 -46.77 21.19
N GLN A 246 -3.79 -47.85 21.39
CA GLN A 246 -3.91 -48.48 22.70
C GLN A 246 -2.57 -49.11 23.12
N VAL A 247 -1.97 -48.60 24.20
CA VAL A 247 -0.69 -49.09 24.76
C VAL A 247 -0.89 -49.97 25.99
N LYS A 248 -1.98 -49.79 26.74
CA LYS A 248 -2.38 -50.69 27.83
C LYS A 248 -3.88 -50.94 27.86
N ASN A 249 -4.24 -52.13 28.31
CA ASN A 249 -5.60 -52.54 28.65
C ASN A 249 -5.57 -53.23 30.01
N TYR A 250 -6.34 -52.71 30.94
CA TYR A 250 -6.56 -53.31 32.25
C TYR A 250 -7.94 -53.95 32.22
N ASP A 251 -8.01 -55.28 32.25
CA ASP A 251 -9.29 -56.00 32.29
C ASP A 251 -9.85 -56.03 33.71
N ALA A 252 -11.11 -55.63 33.86
CA ALA A 252 -11.85 -55.55 35.10
C ALA A 252 -11.09 -54.96 36.33
N PRO A 253 -10.46 -53.77 36.22
CA PRO A 253 -9.73 -53.19 37.33
C PRO A 253 -10.67 -52.78 38.47
N ALA A 254 -10.15 -52.78 39.71
CA ALA A 254 -10.90 -52.27 40.85
C ALA A 254 -11.21 -50.77 40.67
N VAL A 255 -12.39 -50.35 41.10
CA VAL A 255 -12.84 -48.95 41.11
C VAL A 255 -12.02 -48.12 42.12
N GLY A 256 -11.80 -46.83 41.83
CA GLY A 256 -11.11 -45.91 42.75
C GLY A 256 -9.64 -46.25 43.04
N THR A 257 -8.99 -47.04 42.18
CA THR A 257 -7.63 -47.54 42.40
C THR A 257 -6.63 -46.74 41.60
N LYS A 258 -5.53 -46.34 42.22
CA LYS A 258 -4.42 -45.67 41.54
C LYS A 258 -3.69 -46.65 40.62
N ILE A 259 -3.57 -46.29 39.35
CA ILE A 259 -2.72 -46.96 38.36
C ILE A 259 -1.48 -46.10 38.12
N GLU A 260 -0.33 -46.75 38.11
CA GLU A 260 0.94 -46.18 37.65
C GLU A 260 1.53 -47.10 36.59
N TRP A 261 1.89 -46.52 35.45
CA TRP A 261 2.51 -47.25 34.35
C TRP A 261 3.73 -46.48 33.83
N GLN A 262 4.81 -47.23 33.64
CA GLN A 262 6.04 -46.76 33.05
C GLN A 262 6.04 -47.09 31.55
N ASP A 263 6.08 -46.05 30.73
CA ASP A 263 6.23 -46.14 29.28
C ASP A 263 7.70 -46.03 28.90
N ASP A 264 8.33 -47.18 28.70
CA ASP A 264 9.72 -47.28 28.21
C ASP A 264 9.77 -47.48 26.68
N GLU A 265 8.61 -47.52 26.00
CA GLU A 265 8.50 -47.70 24.55
C GLU A 265 8.14 -46.39 23.83
N VAL A 266 8.03 -45.27 24.56
CA VAL A 266 7.82 -43.95 23.98
C VAL A 266 9.09 -43.50 23.26
N VAL A 267 8.93 -42.68 22.24
CA VAL A 267 10.04 -42.12 21.46
C VAL A 267 10.21 -40.63 21.77
N THR A 268 11.27 -40.01 21.27
CA THR A 268 11.41 -38.55 21.39
C THR A 268 10.35 -37.86 20.54
N GLY A 269 9.63 -36.88 21.11
CA GLY A 269 8.62 -36.10 20.39
C GLY A 269 7.45 -35.64 21.26
N GLU A 270 6.50 -34.93 20.64
CA GLU A 270 5.20 -34.62 21.25
C GLU A 270 4.33 -35.88 21.25
N HIS A 271 3.77 -36.21 22.41
CA HIS A 271 2.89 -37.36 22.60
C HIS A 271 1.62 -36.98 23.34
N SER A 272 0.50 -37.57 22.92
CA SER A 272 -0.80 -37.46 23.60
C SER A 272 -1.12 -38.76 24.33
N TYR A 273 -1.25 -38.69 25.65
CA TYR A 273 -1.71 -39.82 26.47
C TYR A 273 -3.18 -39.63 26.82
N SER A 274 -3.98 -40.68 26.66
CA SER A 274 -5.39 -40.61 27.04
C SER A 274 -5.93 -41.87 27.69
N VAL A 275 -6.87 -41.69 28.62
CA VAL A 275 -7.45 -42.79 29.41
C VAL A 275 -8.95 -42.86 29.19
N VAL A 276 -9.45 -44.07 28.97
CA VAL A 276 -10.88 -44.37 28.86
C VAL A 276 -11.24 -45.56 29.75
N ALA A 277 -12.20 -45.38 30.65
CA ALA A 277 -12.74 -46.45 31.48
C ALA A 277 -14.08 -46.94 30.92
N THR A 278 -14.36 -48.23 31.07
CA THR A 278 -15.62 -48.85 30.62
C THR A 278 -16.30 -49.57 31.77
N ALA A 279 -17.59 -49.31 31.99
CA ALA A 279 -18.46 -50.09 32.86
C ALA A 279 -19.88 -50.11 32.27
N ASN A 280 -20.66 -51.15 32.56
CA ASN A 280 -22.02 -51.30 32.03
C ASN A 280 -22.06 -51.17 30.49
N ASP A 281 -21.02 -51.69 29.82
CA ASP A 281 -20.80 -51.57 28.36
C ASP A 281 -20.72 -50.13 27.82
N LEU A 282 -20.49 -49.15 28.70
CA LEU A 282 -20.39 -47.72 28.38
C LEU A 282 -19.00 -47.18 28.73
N ARG A 283 -18.43 -46.40 27.80
CA ARG A 283 -17.12 -45.72 27.95
C ARG A 283 -17.28 -44.37 28.65
N SER A 284 -16.33 -44.02 29.52
CA SER A 284 -16.16 -42.67 30.08
C SER A 284 -15.86 -41.65 28.98
N ASP A 285 -15.93 -40.36 29.31
CA ASP A 285 -15.24 -39.36 28.48
C ASP A 285 -13.74 -39.64 28.48
N GLU A 286 -13.09 -39.33 27.36
CA GLU A 286 -11.65 -39.44 27.19
C GLU A 286 -10.97 -38.22 27.80
N VAL A 287 -9.92 -38.47 28.57
CA VAL A 287 -9.10 -37.42 29.18
C VAL A 287 -7.73 -37.49 28.55
N VAL A 288 -7.27 -36.37 27.98
CA VAL A 288 -6.04 -36.29 27.19
C VAL A 288 -5.03 -35.38 27.89
N LYS A 289 -3.76 -35.80 27.95
CA LYS A 289 -2.63 -34.98 28.37
C LYS A 289 -1.52 -35.04 27.33
N LYS A 290 -1.07 -33.86 26.89
CA LYS A 290 0.06 -33.70 25.96
C LYS A 290 1.35 -33.45 26.71
N VAL A 291 2.43 -34.08 26.28
CA VAL A 291 3.79 -33.89 26.80
C VAL A 291 4.82 -33.98 25.68
N TYR A 292 5.99 -33.39 25.87
CA TYR A 292 7.15 -33.60 25.01
C TYR A 292 8.16 -34.51 25.71
N VAL A 293 8.43 -35.67 25.12
CA VAL A 293 9.38 -36.66 25.66
C VAL A 293 10.73 -36.50 24.95
N GLY A 294 11.82 -36.55 25.72
CA GLY A 294 13.18 -36.47 25.17
C GLY A 294 13.75 -35.05 25.11
N TYR A 295 14.83 -34.90 24.33
CA TYR A 295 15.50 -33.62 24.11
C TYR A 295 14.70 -32.77 23.13
N ASP A 296 14.37 -31.56 23.55
CA ASP A 296 13.59 -30.60 22.80
C ASP A 296 14.50 -29.60 22.07
N ARG A 297 13.88 -28.83 21.19
CA ARG A 297 14.48 -27.69 20.51
C ARG A 297 14.61 -26.51 21.46
N PRO A 298 15.79 -25.85 21.55
CA PRO A 298 15.94 -24.63 22.34
C PRO A 298 15.04 -23.50 21.82
N LEU A 299 14.55 -22.66 22.73
CA LEU A 299 13.89 -21.41 22.39
C LEU A 299 14.84 -20.50 21.58
N PRO A 300 14.34 -19.69 20.62
CA PRO A 300 15.16 -18.69 19.95
C PRO A 300 15.84 -17.75 20.96
N PRO A 301 17.11 -17.33 20.74
CA PRO A 301 17.80 -16.39 21.60
C PRO A 301 16.95 -15.14 21.91
N GLN A 302 16.82 -14.84 23.20
CA GLN A 302 16.00 -13.73 23.70
C GLN A 302 16.87 -12.59 24.25
N ASN A 303 16.25 -11.42 24.42
CA ASN A 303 16.88 -10.23 25.00
C ASN A 303 18.21 -9.85 24.31
N ILE A 304 18.21 -9.92 22.97
CA ILE A 304 19.35 -9.54 22.16
C ILE A 304 19.57 -8.04 22.30
N LYS A 305 20.78 -7.64 22.68
CA LYS A 305 21.18 -6.25 22.86
C LYS A 305 22.47 -5.99 22.11
N ILE A 306 22.53 -4.85 21.44
CA ILE A 306 23.71 -4.42 20.67
C ILE A 306 24.23 -3.15 21.31
N TYR A 307 25.42 -3.25 21.90
CA TYR A 307 26.13 -2.15 22.53
C TYR A 307 27.17 -1.60 21.55
N ASP A 308 26.95 -0.39 21.06
CA ASP A 308 27.86 0.31 20.16
C ASP A 308 29.01 0.96 20.95
N HIS A 309 30.26 0.61 20.65
CA HIS A 309 31.43 1.20 21.33
C HIS A 309 31.91 2.50 20.68
N LEU A 310 31.31 2.91 19.55
CA LEU A 310 31.62 4.14 18.80
C LEU A 310 33.07 4.23 18.27
N ASN A 311 33.83 3.13 18.33
CA ASN A 311 35.25 3.05 17.97
C ASN A 311 35.53 1.98 16.92
N GLY A 312 34.53 1.70 16.07
CA GLY A 312 34.59 0.66 15.04
C GLY A 312 34.21 -0.73 15.56
N LYS A 313 33.68 -0.84 16.79
CA LYS A 313 33.27 -2.11 17.39
C LYS A 313 31.88 -2.02 18.00
N ALA A 314 31.15 -3.12 17.98
CA ALA A 314 29.95 -3.30 18.79
C ALA A 314 29.98 -4.66 19.50
N THR A 315 29.21 -4.79 20.58
CA THR A 315 29.06 -6.04 21.32
C THR A 315 27.60 -6.45 21.34
N ILE A 316 27.34 -7.65 20.83
CA ILE A 316 26.03 -8.28 20.84
C ILE A 316 25.98 -9.22 22.06
N THR A 317 24.92 -9.13 22.84
CA THR A 317 24.66 -9.99 24.01
C THR A 317 23.23 -10.52 23.97
N TRP A 318 23.00 -11.67 24.57
CA TRP A 318 21.68 -12.32 24.67
C TRP A 318 21.59 -13.14 25.97
N ASP A 319 20.40 -13.63 26.29
CA ASP A 319 20.20 -14.50 27.45
C ASP A 319 20.73 -15.93 27.20
N PRO A 320 21.25 -16.61 28.23
CA PRO A 320 21.63 -18.01 28.11
C PRO A 320 20.41 -18.90 27.81
N VAL A 321 20.63 -20.00 27.10
CA VAL A 321 19.56 -20.94 26.77
C VAL A 321 18.90 -21.51 28.03
N SER A 322 17.58 -21.64 27.98
CA SER A 322 16.76 -22.25 29.04
C SER A 322 16.89 -23.77 29.06
N GLU A 323 16.65 -24.41 30.22
CA GLU A 323 16.46 -25.87 30.31
C GLU A 323 15.13 -26.33 29.69
N VAL A 324 14.24 -25.39 29.36
CA VAL A 324 12.93 -25.65 28.75
C VAL A 324 12.93 -25.22 27.30
N GLY A 325 12.61 -26.16 26.41
CA GLY A 325 12.55 -25.97 24.97
C GLY A 325 11.20 -25.44 24.46
N MET A 326 11.11 -25.32 23.14
CA MET A 326 9.99 -24.75 22.41
C MET A 326 8.65 -25.45 22.65
N HIS A 327 8.66 -26.76 22.94
CA HIS A 327 7.48 -27.56 23.21
C HIS A 327 7.30 -27.87 24.71
N GLY A 328 8.08 -27.22 25.58
CA GLY A 328 8.08 -27.46 27.01
C GLY A 328 8.91 -28.68 27.44
N GLY A 329 9.67 -29.31 26.53
CA GLY A 329 10.57 -30.42 26.83
C GLY A 329 11.94 -29.96 27.34
N TYR A 330 12.85 -30.91 27.57
CA TYR A 330 14.17 -30.62 28.17
C TYR A 330 15.20 -30.22 27.11
N VAL A 331 16.00 -29.20 27.41
CA VAL A 331 17.18 -28.76 26.68
C VAL A 331 18.37 -28.79 27.66
N ASP A 332 19.56 -29.21 27.23
CA ASP A 332 20.76 -29.16 28.09
C ASP A 332 21.55 -27.85 27.85
N PRO A 333 21.51 -26.86 28.76
CA PRO A 333 22.19 -25.60 28.54
C PRO A 333 23.72 -25.70 28.54
N LYS A 334 24.29 -26.82 29.00
CA LYS A 334 25.74 -26.99 29.14
C LYS A 334 26.45 -27.29 27.83
N THR A 335 25.72 -27.79 26.83
CA THR A 335 26.25 -28.07 25.49
C THR A 335 25.88 -26.96 24.50
N ALA A 336 25.39 -25.83 25.00
CA ALA A 336 24.92 -24.73 24.18
C ALA A 336 26.08 -24.02 23.45
N GLU A 337 26.00 -23.99 22.13
CA GLU A 337 26.83 -23.17 21.27
C GLU A 337 25.96 -22.18 20.50
N TYR A 338 26.49 -21.00 20.20
CA TYR A 338 25.77 -19.95 19.49
C TYR A 338 26.44 -19.59 18.16
N CYS A 339 25.61 -19.24 17.19
CA CYS A 339 26.03 -18.71 15.90
C CYS A 339 25.38 -17.34 15.70
N VAL A 340 26.19 -16.33 15.40
CA VAL A 340 25.73 -14.98 15.04
C VAL A 340 25.92 -14.81 13.54
N ASN A 341 24.86 -14.38 12.86
CA ASN A 341 24.87 -14.11 11.43
C ASN A 341 24.36 -12.70 11.16
N THR A 342 24.72 -12.11 10.02
CA THR A 342 23.96 -11.02 9.41
C THR A 342 22.98 -11.58 8.37
N LEU A 343 21.87 -10.88 8.16
CA LEU A 343 20.89 -11.21 7.11
C LEU A 343 21.01 -10.21 5.97
N TYR A 344 21.34 -10.70 4.77
CA TYR A 344 21.51 -9.90 3.56
C TYR A 344 20.67 -10.49 2.42
N TYR A 345 19.66 -9.76 1.94
CA TYR A 345 18.66 -10.24 0.95
C TYR A 345 18.05 -11.61 1.28
N GLY A 346 17.78 -11.86 2.57
CA GLY A 346 17.24 -13.14 3.04
C GLY A 346 18.28 -14.26 3.20
N TYR A 347 19.54 -14.03 2.83
CA TYR A 347 20.62 -14.97 3.02
C TYR A 347 21.41 -14.67 4.30
N LEU A 348 21.74 -15.72 5.05
CA LEU A 348 22.55 -15.61 6.25
C LEU A 348 24.03 -15.59 5.87
N GLN A 349 24.75 -14.64 6.45
CA GLN A 349 26.20 -14.54 6.37
C GLN A 349 26.78 -14.71 7.78
N PRO A 350 27.65 -15.70 8.01
CA PRO A 350 28.19 -15.95 9.34
C PRO A 350 29.09 -14.81 9.80
N VAL A 351 28.87 -14.36 11.03
CA VAL A 351 29.72 -13.39 11.73
C VAL A 351 30.66 -14.14 12.65
N GLU A 352 30.12 -15.02 13.49
CA GLU A 352 30.89 -15.82 14.45
C GLU A 352 30.13 -17.11 14.78
N GLN A 353 30.84 -18.23 14.94
CA GLN A 353 30.25 -19.56 15.12
C GLN A 353 30.92 -20.31 16.28
N GLY A 354 30.19 -21.24 16.92
CA GLY A 354 30.74 -22.06 18.01
C GLY A 354 30.98 -21.28 19.30
N LEU A 355 30.25 -20.18 19.52
CA LEU A 355 30.38 -19.39 20.74
C LEU A 355 29.81 -20.16 21.93
N THR A 356 30.59 -20.33 23.00
CA THR A 356 30.13 -20.94 24.26
C THR A 356 29.72 -19.91 25.33
N THR A 357 29.78 -18.62 24.97
CA THR A 357 29.37 -17.51 25.83
C THR A 357 28.29 -16.69 25.14
N THR A 358 27.48 -15.98 25.91
CA THR A 358 26.35 -15.18 25.40
C THR A 358 26.78 -13.79 24.92
N LYS A 359 27.92 -13.73 24.23
CA LYS A 359 28.56 -12.50 23.78
C LYS A 359 29.27 -12.70 22.44
N CYS A 360 29.05 -11.78 21.51
CA CYS A 360 29.80 -11.66 20.26
C CYS A 360 30.32 -10.22 20.11
N VAL A 361 31.56 -10.04 19.67
CA VAL A 361 32.12 -8.72 19.34
C VAL A 361 32.19 -8.61 17.83
N VAL A 362 31.49 -7.63 17.28
CA VAL A 362 31.58 -7.28 15.85
C VAL A 362 32.61 -6.17 15.69
N ASN A 363 33.47 -6.32 14.69
CA ASN A 363 34.46 -5.31 14.29
C ASN A 363 33.97 -4.58 13.04
N ASP A 364 34.69 -3.52 12.67
CA ASP A 364 34.47 -2.74 11.45
C ASP A 364 33.05 -2.15 11.36
N VAL A 365 32.50 -1.67 12.48
CA VAL A 365 31.25 -0.91 12.48
C VAL A 365 31.46 0.37 11.68
N ASN A 366 30.67 0.53 10.61
CA ASN A 366 30.71 1.69 9.73
C ASN A 366 29.92 2.87 10.33
N TYR A 367 30.56 4.04 10.44
CA TYR A 367 29.92 5.31 10.83
C TYR A 367 29.92 6.35 9.70
N ASP A 368 30.34 5.97 8.50
CA ASP A 368 30.36 6.82 7.32
C ASP A 368 29.24 6.44 6.33
N GLY A 369 28.89 7.37 5.45
CA GLY A 369 27.93 7.15 4.37
C GLY A 369 26.47 7.05 4.83
N ALA A 370 25.59 6.63 3.91
CA ALA A 370 24.16 6.52 4.18
C ALA A 370 23.87 5.53 5.32
N GLN A 371 22.86 5.83 6.12
CA GLN A 371 22.45 4.92 7.19
C GLN A 371 21.76 3.68 6.64
N GLY A 372 21.99 2.55 7.31
CA GLY A 372 21.36 1.28 6.98
C GLY A 372 21.18 0.41 8.22
N ALA A 373 20.20 -0.49 8.18
CA ALA A 373 19.95 -1.46 9.24
C ALA A 373 20.63 -2.80 8.90
N VAL A 374 21.59 -3.20 9.72
CA VAL A 374 22.15 -4.55 9.71
C VAL A 374 21.30 -5.42 10.62
N GLN A 375 20.66 -6.44 10.06
CA GLN A 375 19.88 -7.42 10.82
C GLN A 375 20.80 -8.53 11.30
N TYR A 376 20.97 -8.67 12.61
CA TYR A 376 21.66 -9.81 13.20
C TYR A 376 20.67 -10.93 13.51
N ALA A 377 21.02 -12.16 13.12
CA ALA A 377 20.22 -13.37 13.35
C ALA A 377 21.06 -14.39 14.13
N LEU A 378 20.57 -14.77 15.31
CA LEU A 378 21.26 -15.62 16.27
C LEU A 378 20.57 -16.97 16.38
N GLN A 379 21.36 -18.04 16.43
CA GLN A 379 20.89 -19.40 16.68
C GLN A 379 21.63 -20.02 17.86
N THR A 380 20.95 -20.92 18.55
CA THR A 380 21.52 -21.81 19.56
C THR A 380 21.52 -23.24 19.04
N TYR A 381 22.66 -23.91 19.21
CA TYR A 381 22.89 -25.32 18.96
C TYR A 381 23.05 -26.01 20.30
N VAL A 382 22.34 -27.12 20.50
CA VAL A 382 22.44 -27.92 21.72
C VAL A 382 22.61 -29.38 21.31
N ASP A 383 23.60 -30.06 21.88
CA ASP A 383 23.79 -31.49 21.66
C ASP A 383 22.60 -32.29 22.19
N SER A 384 22.20 -33.32 21.43
CA SER A 384 21.20 -34.29 21.85
C SER A 384 21.77 -35.70 21.76
N PRO A 385 21.70 -36.52 22.82
CA PRO A 385 22.15 -37.91 22.78
C PRO A 385 21.26 -38.80 21.90
N THR A 386 20.09 -38.32 21.47
CA THR A 386 19.17 -39.05 20.60
C THR A 386 19.32 -38.67 19.13
N SER A 387 20.30 -37.85 18.76
CA SER A 387 20.53 -37.35 17.40
C SER A 387 22.03 -37.26 17.09
N ASP A 388 22.44 -37.64 15.87
CA ASP A 388 23.82 -37.48 15.41
C ASP A 388 24.17 -36.01 15.05
N THR A 389 23.18 -35.11 15.08
CA THR A 389 23.33 -33.67 14.83
C THR A 389 22.73 -32.86 15.97
N ALA A 390 23.37 -31.72 16.30
CA ALA A 390 22.84 -30.77 17.28
C ALA A 390 21.43 -30.28 16.90
N VAL A 391 20.61 -30.03 17.92
CA VAL A 391 19.28 -29.45 17.78
C VAL A 391 19.41 -27.93 17.75
N VAL A 392 18.76 -27.27 16.80
CA VAL A 392 18.97 -25.85 16.50
C VAL A 392 17.71 -25.04 16.80
N SER A 393 17.85 -23.90 17.48
CA SER A 393 16.74 -22.97 17.77
C SER A 393 16.18 -22.31 16.51
N ASP A 394 15.05 -21.60 16.65
CA ASP A 394 14.69 -20.53 15.69
C ASP A 394 15.66 -19.35 15.83
N TYR A 395 15.59 -18.42 14.88
CA TYR A 395 16.40 -17.21 14.92
C TYR A 395 15.84 -16.20 15.93
N GLY A 396 16.65 -15.82 16.91
CA GLY A 396 16.50 -14.52 17.55
C GLY A 396 17.04 -13.44 16.63
N ARG A 397 16.38 -12.28 16.50
CA ARG A 397 16.79 -11.21 15.59
C ARG A 397 16.82 -9.86 16.27
N GLU A 398 17.80 -9.03 15.90
CA GLU A 398 17.89 -7.64 16.34
C GLU A 398 18.54 -6.77 15.26
N ALA A 399 18.05 -5.54 15.11
CA ALA A 399 18.53 -4.61 14.09
C ALA A 399 19.58 -3.66 14.68
N PHE A 400 20.69 -3.48 13.97
CA PHE A 400 21.70 -2.48 14.29
C PHE A 400 21.81 -1.44 13.20
N VAL A 401 21.54 -0.18 13.52
CA VAL A 401 21.71 0.91 12.55
C VAL A 401 23.19 1.29 12.48
N ILE A 402 23.74 1.34 11.27
CA ILE A 402 25.10 1.79 10.93
C ILE A 402 25.02 3.00 9.99
N GLY A 403 26.16 3.61 9.69
CA GLY A 403 26.28 4.78 8.83
C GLY A 403 26.31 6.12 9.59
N LEU A 404 26.43 7.21 8.84
CA LEU A 404 26.62 8.57 9.36
C LEU A 404 25.34 9.11 9.98
N ALA A 405 25.44 9.60 11.21
CA ALA A 405 24.33 10.27 11.89
C ALA A 405 23.89 11.53 11.12
N HIS A 406 22.58 11.76 11.03
CA HIS A 406 22.07 12.97 10.40
C HIS A 406 22.46 14.20 11.22
N PRO A 407 22.89 15.30 10.58
CA PRO A 407 23.05 16.56 11.29
C PRO A 407 21.68 17.11 11.67
N ILE A 408 21.63 17.93 12.72
CA ILE A 408 20.49 18.82 12.96
C ILE A 408 20.58 20.07 12.06
N PRO A 409 19.44 20.65 11.63
CA PRO A 409 18.09 20.17 11.88
C PRO A 409 17.74 18.90 11.08
N TYR A 410 17.13 17.93 11.77
CA TYR A 410 16.54 16.73 11.20
C TYR A 410 15.03 16.90 11.09
N TYR A 411 14.43 16.39 10.00
CA TYR A 411 13.01 16.55 9.68
C TYR A 411 12.46 15.32 8.95
N GLU A 412 11.31 14.81 9.40
CA GLU A 412 10.52 13.75 8.76
C GLU A 412 9.02 14.04 8.92
N SER A 413 8.29 14.14 7.80
CA SER A 413 6.82 14.24 7.77
C SER A 413 6.14 12.97 7.27
N PHE A 414 6.91 11.99 6.79
CA PHE A 414 6.35 10.80 6.16
C PHE A 414 5.56 11.04 4.88
N ALA A 415 5.75 12.22 4.24
CA ALA A 415 4.99 12.66 3.07
C ALA A 415 4.74 11.55 2.06
N ASN A 416 3.50 11.46 1.61
CA ASN A 416 2.98 10.47 0.68
C ASN A 416 3.17 9.02 1.16
N LYS A 417 2.94 8.78 2.46
CA LYS A 417 3.16 7.49 3.12
C LYS A 417 4.53 6.89 2.81
N SER A 418 5.58 7.71 2.89
CA SER A 418 6.96 7.28 2.64
C SER A 418 7.85 7.50 3.86
N LEU A 419 8.87 6.66 4.03
CA LEU A 419 9.86 6.82 5.09
C LEU A 419 11.09 7.55 4.52
N GLN A 420 11.06 8.89 4.49
CA GLN A 420 11.97 9.68 3.65
C GLN A 420 13.39 9.79 4.23
N LYS A 421 13.52 9.98 5.54
CA LYS A 421 14.80 10.16 6.24
C LYS A 421 15.02 9.08 7.28
N GLY A 422 14.90 7.83 6.83
CA GLY A 422 15.12 6.63 7.63
C GLY A 422 16.61 6.33 7.93
N PRO A 423 16.91 5.14 8.47
CA PRO A 423 16.01 4.00 8.58
C PRO A 423 15.02 4.14 9.74
N TRP A 424 13.73 4.04 9.40
CA TRP A 424 12.65 3.85 10.36
C TRP A 424 12.36 2.35 10.48
N ILE A 425 12.39 1.83 11.71
CA ILE A 425 12.32 0.39 11.97
C ILE A 425 11.13 0.13 12.88
N ILE A 426 10.15 -0.63 12.40
CA ILE A 426 9.03 -1.08 13.22
C ILE A 426 9.55 -2.17 14.17
N ASP A 427 9.25 -2.03 15.46
CA ASP A 427 9.63 -3.02 16.44
C ASP A 427 8.75 -4.27 16.30
N ALA A 428 9.36 -5.37 15.85
CA ALA A 428 8.68 -6.64 15.65
C ALA A 428 8.15 -7.23 16.98
N ASN A 429 8.76 -6.89 18.12
CA ASN A 429 8.41 -7.43 19.43
C ASN A 429 7.15 -6.80 20.04
N CYS A 430 6.69 -5.66 19.50
CA CYS A 430 5.44 -5.04 19.91
C CYS A 430 4.23 -5.77 19.29
N SER A 431 3.16 -5.97 20.06
CA SER A 431 1.92 -6.61 19.58
C SER A 431 1.27 -5.84 18.42
N GLY A 432 1.38 -4.51 18.44
CA GLY A 432 0.92 -3.61 17.38
C GLY A 432 2.05 -3.19 16.45
N LYS A 433 1.68 -2.60 15.32
CA LYS A 433 2.60 -2.08 14.30
C LYS A 433 2.14 -0.67 13.90
N PHE A 434 3.09 0.22 13.67
CA PHE A 434 2.82 1.48 12.99
C PHE A 434 2.60 1.21 11.50
N GLY A 435 1.59 1.84 10.94
CA GLY A 435 1.40 2.01 9.50
C GLY A 435 1.58 3.46 9.10
N LEU A 436 1.22 3.76 7.86
CA LEU A 436 1.25 5.10 7.29
C LEU A 436 -0.18 5.53 6.90
N SER A 437 -0.54 6.77 7.23
CA SER A 437 -1.85 7.38 6.99
C SER A 437 -1.77 8.45 5.91
N GLU A 438 -2.89 8.69 5.23
CA GLU A 438 -3.11 9.88 4.37
C GLU A 438 -3.55 11.08 5.21
N ASP A 439 -4.14 10.82 6.38
CA ASP A 439 -4.47 11.85 7.35
C ASP A 439 -3.16 12.41 7.91
N SER A 440 -2.67 13.50 7.30
CA SER A 440 -1.47 14.23 7.72
C SER A 440 -1.82 15.63 8.23
N GLN A 441 -0.85 16.25 8.90
CA GLN A 441 -1.03 17.56 9.50
C GLN A 441 -0.90 18.69 8.49
N ASP A 442 -0.06 18.50 7.47
CA ASP A 442 0.32 19.49 6.46
C ASP A 442 -0.18 19.12 5.05
N ASP A 443 -1.14 18.20 4.97
CA ASP A 443 -1.79 17.74 3.73
C ASP A 443 -0.81 17.13 2.70
N ASP A 444 0.35 16.66 3.15
CA ASP A 444 1.35 15.96 2.34
C ASP A 444 1.05 14.46 2.09
N ALA A 445 -0.13 14.00 2.52
CA ALA A 445 -0.61 12.62 2.45
C ALA A 445 0.28 11.59 3.18
N GLY A 446 0.94 11.99 4.27
CA GLY A 446 1.81 11.12 5.05
C GLY A 446 1.79 11.39 6.54
N ALA A 447 1.49 10.38 7.35
CA ALA A 447 1.74 10.41 8.79
C ALA A 447 1.95 8.99 9.32
N LEU A 448 2.58 8.82 10.48
CA LEU A 448 2.57 7.56 11.20
C LEU A 448 1.21 7.35 11.86
N VAL A 449 0.66 6.14 11.74
CA VAL A 449 -0.59 5.76 12.43
C VAL A 449 -0.47 4.42 13.15
N PHE A 450 -1.02 4.35 14.36
CA PHE A 450 -1.26 3.10 15.07
C PHE A 450 -2.75 2.92 15.31
N ASN A 451 -3.30 1.78 14.86
CA ASN A 451 -4.68 1.38 15.06
C ASN A 451 -4.73 0.12 15.95
N PRO A 452 -5.40 0.14 17.12
CA PRO A 452 -5.43 -1.01 18.04
C PRO A 452 -6.39 -2.15 17.64
N SER A 453 -6.92 -2.18 16.41
CA SER A 453 -8.14 -2.92 16.02
C SER A 453 -8.02 -4.46 15.82
N THR A 454 -7.07 -5.12 16.48
CA THR A 454 -6.95 -6.60 16.50
C THR A 454 -6.54 -7.16 17.87
N GLY A 455 -6.75 -6.39 18.95
CA GLY A 455 -6.34 -6.77 20.32
C GLY A 455 -4.89 -6.42 20.66
N SER A 456 -4.18 -5.72 19.76
CA SER A 456 -2.85 -5.17 20.00
C SER A 456 -2.93 -3.84 20.75
N THR A 457 -2.14 -3.69 21.82
CA THR A 457 -2.25 -2.52 22.73
C THR A 457 -1.02 -1.62 22.76
N LEU A 458 0.05 -2.01 22.07
CA LEU A 458 1.35 -1.34 22.09
C LEU A 458 2.03 -1.50 20.73
N ALA A 459 2.43 -0.39 20.11
CA ALA A 459 3.30 -0.34 18.95
C ALA A 459 4.56 0.50 19.24
N CYS A 460 5.67 0.18 18.56
CA CYS A 460 6.89 0.97 18.62
C CYS A 460 7.51 1.11 17.23
N ILE A 461 8.01 2.30 16.91
CA ILE A 461 8.85 2.56 15.76
C ILE A 461 10.11 3.32 16.19
N GLN A 462 11.24 2.92 15.62
CA GLN A 462 12.58 3.42 15.94
C GLN A 462 13.08 4.30 14.79
N GLY A 463 13.56 5.50 15.10
CA GLY A 463 14.13 6.43 14.12
C GLY A 463 15.63 6.25 13.85
N PRO A 464 16.19 7.09 12.96
CA PRO A 464 17.60 7.03 12.56
C PRO A 464 18.54 7.60 13.63
N LYS A 465 19.84 7.52 13.36
CA LYS A 465 20.86 8.24 14.13
C LYS A 465 20.82 9.73 13.81
N VAL A 466 20.83 10.57 14.83
CA VAL A 466 20.92 12.04 14.72
C VAL A 466 22.04 12.55 15.62
N ASP A 467 22.89 13.42 15.10
CA ASP A 467 23.98 14.06 15.84
C ASP A 467 23.52 15.40 16.42
N ILE A 468 23.46 15.48 17.75
CA ILE A 468 23.14 16.71 18.50
C ILE A 468 24.36 17.28 19.23
N SER A 469 25.58 16.87 18.85
CA SER A 469 26.81 17.14 19.63
C SER A 469 27.19 18.63 19.65
N LYS A 470 26.68 19.39 18.67
CA LYS A 470 26.88 20.82 18.51
C LYS A 470 25.71 21.67 19.02
N ALA A 471 24.63 21.04 19.49
CA ALA A 471 23.43 21.76 19.92
C ALA A 471 23.61 22.40 21.31
N GLY A 472 23.19 23.64 21.47
CA GLY A 472 23.11 24.31 22.77
C GLY A 472 21.83 23.97 23.55
N ASN A 473 20.71 23.87 22.83
CA ASN A 473 19.36 23.65 23.33
C ASN A 473 18.59 22.69 22.38
N PRO A 474 19.01 21.41 22.28
CA PRO A 474 18.40 20.47 21.36
C PRO A 474 16.97 20.11 21.79
N GLN A 475 16.03 20.13 20.85
CA GLN A 475 14.64 19.73 21.06
C GLN A 475 14.19 18.69 20.05
N LEU A 476 13.29 17.81 20.47
CA LEU A 476 12.49 16.95 19.60
C LEU A 476 11.06 17.48 19.58
N VAL A 477 10.56 17.85 18.39
CA VAL A 477 9.19 18.30 18.17
C VAL A 477 8.49 17.31 17.27
N PHE A 478 7.20 17.06 17.51
CA PHE A 478 6.34 16.35 16.57
C PHE A 478 4.89 16.81 16.73
N TRP A 479 4.12 16.56 15.69
CA TRP A 479 2.68 16.74 15.67
C TRP A 479 1.97 15.43 15.96
N TYR A 480 0.83 15.51 16.63
CA TYR A 480 -0.02 14.38 16.94
C TYR A 480 -1.49 14.77 16.81
N TYR A 481 -2.32 13.84 16.35
CA TYR A 481 -3.76 14.08 16.31
C TYR A 481 -4.37 13.82 17.68
N ALA A 482 -4.80 14.88 18.35
CA ALA A 482 -5.27 14.83 19.73
C ALA A 482 -6.72 14.35 19.80
N TYR A 483 -6.97 13.31 20.60
CA TYR A 483 -8.30 12.89 21.04
C TYR A 483 -8.43 13.10 22.56
N PRO A 484 -8.80 14.30 23.04
CA PRO A 484 -8.83 14.59 24.46
C PRO A 484 -9.76 13.68 25.27
N GLY A 485 -9.27 13.15 26.39
CA GLY A 485 -10.03 12.30 27.32
C GLY A 485 -10.07 10.81 26.98
N THR A 486 -9.37 10.37 25.93
CA THR A 486 -9.32 8.95 25.53
C THR A 486 -8.11 8.20 26.11
N ASP A 487 -7.98 6.92 25.77
CA ASP A 487 -6.96 5.99 26.29
C ASP A 487 -5.62 6.03 25.55
N GLY A 488 -5.45 6.91 24.56
CA GLY A 488 -4.22 7.05 23.78
C GLY A 488 -3.05 7.61 24.59
N LYS A 489 -1.85 7.04 24.42
CA LYS A 489 -0.61 7.57 25.00
C LYS A 489 0.56 7.40 24.04
N ILE A 490 1.29 8.49 23.80
CA ILE A 490 2.53 8.51 23.01
C ILE A 490 3.69 8.76 23.96
N THR A 491 4.62 7.81 24.07
CA THR A 491 5.84 7.95 24.88
C THR A 491 7.05 8.00 23.96
N VAL A 492 7.87 9.04 24.10
CA VAL A 492 9.12 9.18 23.33
C VAL A 492 10.30 8.82 24.22
N LYS A 493 11.08 7.84 23.78
CA LYS A 493 12.35 7.47 24.40
C LYS A 493 13.48 7.71 23.41
N VAL A 494 14.65 8.01 23.91
CA VAL A 494 15.85 8.24 23.10
C VAL A 494 16.92 7.25 23.53
N ASN A 495 17.46 6.52 22.55
CA ASN A 495 18.68 5.76 22.70
C ASN A 495 19.87 6.69 22.48
N ARG A 496 20.67 6.92 23.51
CA ARG A 496 21.93 7.65 23.42
C ARG A 496 23.06 6.67 23.15
N ASN A 497 23.76 6.88 22.04
CA ASN A 497 24.97 6.16 21.63
C ASN A 497 24.84 4.64 21.49
N GLY A 498 23.63 4.08 21.41
CA GLY A 498 23.43 2.63 21.42
C GLY A 498 23.57 2.01 22.82
N GLN A 499 23.58 2.81 23.89
CA GLN A 499 23.98 2.37 25.24
C GLN A 499 22.92 2.65 26.31
N GLU A 500 22.27 3.81 26.24
CA GLU A 500 21.36 4.29 27.27
C GLU A 500 20.01 4.65 26.66
N MET A 501 18.93 4.02 27.13
CA MET A 501 17.57 4.40 26.78
C MET A 501 17.00 5.34 27.84
N LYS A 502 16.59 6.54 27.44
CA LYS A 502 15.98 7.54 28.34
C LYS A 502 14.65 8.02 27.80
N GLU A 503 13.64 8.05 28.64
CA GLU A 503 12.37 8.71 28.31
C GLU A 503 12.55 10.23 28.35
N VAL A 504 12.14 10.91 27.28
CA VAL A 504 12.26 12.38 27.14
C VAL A 504 10.92 13.08 27.25
N GLY A 505 9.81 12.37 27.03
CA GLY A 505 8.49 12.92 27.23
C GLY A 505 7.36 11.96 26.89
N THR A 506 6.16 12.32 27.35
CA THR A 506 4.94 11.56 27.15
C THR A 506 3.78 12.52 26.86
N VAL A 507 3.00 12.22 25.82
CA VAL A 507 1.67 12.81 25.57
C VAL A 507 0.61 11.80 26.00
N ASP A 508 -0.19 12.15 27.00
CA ASP A 508 -1.22 11.28 27.59
C ASP A 508 -2.59 11.89 27.29
N TYR A 509 -3.37 11.24 26.42
CA TYR A 509 -4.61 11.79 25.88
C TYR A 509 -5.68 11.92 26.97
N SER A 510 -5.60 11.11 28.03
CA SER A 510 -6.49 11.20 29.19
C SER A 510 -6.31 12.50 29.99
N LYS A 511 -5.16 13.18 29.83
CA LYS A 511 -4.83 14.46 30.47
C LYS A 511 -5.05 15.66 29.54
N LEU A 512 -5.35 15.45 28.26
CA LEU A 512 -5.61 16.53 27.33
C LEU A 512 -7.01 17.13 27.55
N SER A 513 -7.14 18.42 27.26
CA SER A 513 -8.42 19.15 27.26
C SER A 513 -8.59 19.93 25.94
N GLY A 514 -9.80 20.45 25.67
CA GLY A 514 -10.13 21.21 24.46
C GLY A 514 -10.66 20.34 23.30
N SER A 515 -10.66 20.91 22.09
CA SER A 515 -11.21 20.26 20.88
C SER A 515 -10.27 19.21 20.28
N ILE A 516 -10.85 18.22 19.59
CA ILE A 516 -10.11 17.24 18.77
C ILE A 516 -9.39 17.95 17.62
N GLY A 517 -8.21 17.47 17.23
CA GLY A 517 -7.45 17.97 16.09
C GLY A 517 -5.93 17.85 16.25
N TRP A 518 -5.18 18.22 15.20
CA TRP A 518 -3.72 18.25 15.21
C TRP A 518 -3.16 19.23 16.24
N ARG A 519 -2.15 18.79 16.99
CA ARG A 519 -1.40 19.60 17.97
C ARG A 519 0.07 19.23 17.93
N SER A 520 0.94 20.14 18.34
CA SER A 520 2.37 19.86 18.49
C SER A 520 2.78 19.72 19.95
N VAL A 521 3.91 19.04 20.18
CA VAL A 521 4.61 19.00 21.46
C VAL A 521 6.11 19.11 21.23
N SER A 522 6.82 19.70 22.18
CA SER A 522 8.29 19.75 22.21
C SER A 522 8.83 19.06 23.46
N PHE A 523 9.87 18.25 23.29
CA PHE A 523 10.61 17.59 24.37
C PHE A 523 12.09 18.01 24.36
N ASP A 524 12.59 18.37 25.54
CA ASP A 524 14.00 18.71 25.76
C ASP A 524 14.90 17.48 25.62
N LEU A 525 15.99 17.63 24.87
CA LEU A 525 17.00 16.60 24.67
C LEU A 525 18.33 16.89 25.38
N ALA A 526 18.45 17.97 26.15
CA ALA A 526 19.68 18.29 26.88
C ALA A 526 20.13 17.12 27.79
N GLY A 527 19.16 16.40 28.36
CA GLY A 527 19.39 15.22 29.17
C GLY A 527 19.96 13.98 28.45
N VAL A 528 20.11 14.00 27.11
CA VAL A 528 20.68 12.93 26.28
C VAL A 528 21.80 13.40 25.35
N SER A 529 22.40 14.58 25.63
CA SER A 529 23.48 15.16 24.82
C SER A 529 24.62 14.18 24.52
N ASN A 530 25.09 14.14 23.27
CA ASN A 530 26.26 13.39 22.81
C ASN A 530 27.51 14.28 22.62
N ALA A 531 27.52 15.48 23.21
CA ALA A 531 28.65 16.42 23.08
C ALA A 531 29.98 15.79 23.55
N GLY A 532 31.03 15.99 22.74
CA GLY A 532 32.38 15.48 23.03
C GLY A 532 32.58 13.97 22.80
N VAL A 533 31.60 13.27 22.22
CA VAL A 533 31.71 11.84 21.90
C VAL A 533 31.90 11.66 20.40
N GLU A 534 33.08 11.16 19.99
CA GLU A 534 33.34 10.80 18.60
C GLU A 534 32.37 9.73 18.11
N ASN A 535 31.82 9.89 16.90
CA ASN A 535 30.74 9.06 16.34
C ASN A 535 29.46 8.99 17.18
N GLY A 536 29.31 9.84 18.21
CA GLY A 536 28.15 9.84 19.09
C GLY A 536 26.86 10.22 18.37
N TYR A 537 25.74 9.67 18.80
CA TYR A 537 24.42 9.94 18.22
C TYR A 537 23.30 9.71 19.23
N ILE A 538 22.11 10.20 18.89
CA ILE A 538 20.85 9.78 19.51
C ILE A 538 19.96 9.07 18.48
N ARG A 539 19.03 8.22 18.95
CA ARG A 539 17.95 7.64 18.13
C ARG A 539 16.61 7.78 18.86
N PRO A 540 15.58 8.40 18.25
CA PRO A 540 14.27 8.49 18.85
C PRO A 540 13.48 7.18 18.69
N TYR A 541 12.68 6.83 19.69
CA TYR A 541 11.78 5.67 19.73
C TYR A 541 10.40 6.19 20.13
N PHE A 542 9.40 5.97 19.27
CA PHE A 542 8.02 6.37 19.52
C PHE A 542 7.22 5.13 19.91
N TYR A 543 6.73 5.11 21.14
CA TYR A 543 5.81 4.09 21.64
C TYR A 543 4.39 4.65 21.63
N ALA A 544 3.46 3.94 20.98
CA ALA A 544 2.04 4.26 21.02
C ALA A 544 1.28 3.16 21.78
N GLU A 545 0.53 3.56 22.79
CA GLU A 545 -0.31 2.70 23.62
C GLU A 545 -1.77 3.12 23.49
N GLY A 546 -2.67 2.16 23.32
CA GLY A 546 -4.11 2.38 23.21
C GLY A 546 -4.88 1.07 23.05
N LEU A 547 -6.10 0.99 23.59
CA LEU A 547 -7.03 -0.13 23.42
C LEU A 547 -8.06 0.14 22.32
N SER A 548 -8.50 1.40 22.20
CA SER A 548 -9.55 1.80 21.25
C SER A 548 -9.27 3.09 20.48
N THR A 549 -8.36 3.94 20.97
CA THR A 549 -7.96 5.18 20.28
C THR A 549 -6.87 4.92 19.26
N SER A 550 -7.09 5.34 18.01
CA SER A 550 -6.03 5.43 17.00
C SER A 550 -5.13 6.62 17.28
N LEU A 551 -3.82 6.45 17.09
CA LEU A 551 -2.82 7.48 17.34
C LEU A 551 -2.12 7.85 16.03
N LEU A 552 -2.05 9.14 15.73
CA LEU A 552 -1.32 9.67 14.58
C LEU A 552 -0.16 10.55 15.04
N ILE A 553 0.99 10.42 14.39
CA ILE A 553 2.21 11.20 14.63
C ILE A 553 2.74 11.69 13.29
N ASP A 554 3.12 12.96 13.23
CA ASP A 554 3.58 13.60 12.01
C ASP A 554 4.66 14.66 12.33
N ASN A 555 5.35 15.16 11.31
CA ASN A 555 6.22 16.34 11.36
C ASN A 555 7.24 16.32 12.51
N ILE A 556 8.01 15.22 12.57
CA ILE A 556 9.07 15.00 13.55
C ILE A 556 10.28 15.86 13.19
N LYS A 557 10.67 16.75 14.10
CA LYS A 557 11.83 17.62 13.99
C LYS A 557 12.81 17.38 15.14
N ILE A 558 14.10 17.38 14.86
CA ILE A 558 15.15 17.47 15.89
C ILE A 558 16.07 18.62 15.49
N TYR A 559 16.13 19.68 16.31
CA TYR A 559 16.88 20.88 15.98
C TYR A 559 17.44 21.56 17.22
N ASP A 560 18.36 22.50 17.02
CA ASP A 560 18.85 23.38 18.08
C ASP A 560 17.92 24.59 18.21
N ALA A 561 17.15 24.65 19.29
CA ALA A 561 16.07 25.61 19.42
C ALA A 561 16.57 26.98 19.85
N VAL A 562 16.18 28.01 19.11
CA VAL A 562 16.46 29.43 19.38
C VAL A 562 15.15 30.18 19.67
N ASP A 563 15.23 31.34 20.31
CA ASP A 563 14.04 32.10 20.71
C ASP A 563 13.24 32.60 19.48
N ASN A 564 13.92 33.19 18.50
CA ASN A 564 13.30 33.87 17.37
C ASN A 564 13.81 33.28 16.04
N ASN A 565 12.94 32.63 15.27
CA ASN A 565 13.28 32.06 13.96
C ASN A 565 12.00 31.90 13.11
N LEU A 566 11.95 32.56 11.95
CA LEU A 566 10.87 32.44 10.97
C LEU A 566 11.44 31.89 9.66
N SER A 567 10.83 30.85 9.10
CA SER A 567 11.16 30.37 7.75
C SER A 567 10.12 30.81 6.72
N ALA A 568 10.54 30.94 5.46
CA ALA A 568 9.65 31.17 4.31
C ALA A 568 9.66 29.96 3.35
N GLU A 569 8.49 29.64 2.80
CA GLU A 569 8.28 28.66 1.73
C GLU A 569 7.47 29.30 0.60
N LEU A 570 7.70 28.87 -0.64
CA LEU A 570 7.04 29.43 -1.83
C LEU A 570 6.12 28.39 -2.46
N ASP A 571 4.91 28.80 -2.79
CA ASP A 571 3.99 28.05 -3.64
C ASP A 571 3.64 28.91 -4.86
N ALA A 572 4.12 28.49 -6.03
CA ALA A 572 4.01 29.22 -7.29
C ALA A 572 3.62 28.26 -8.44
N PRO A 573 2.74 28.67 -9.37
CA PRO A 573 2.38 27.85 -10.50
C PRO A 573 3.55 27.69 -11.46
N ALA A 574 3.68 26.52 -12.09
CA ALA A 574 4.72 26.27 -13.08
C ALA A 574 4.48 27.03 -14.40
N HIS A 575 3.22 27.17 -14.82
CA HIS A 575 2.82 27.85 -16.06
C HIS A 575 1.63 28.77 -15.84
N VAL A 576 1.61 29.89 -16.57
CA VAL A 576 0.51 30.85 -16.55
C VAL A 576 0.21 31.39 -17.94
N GLN A 577 -1.03 31.80 -18.17
CA GLN A 577 -1.41 32.43 -19.44
C GLN A 577 -0.96 33.89 -19.47
N ASN A 578 -0.45 34.31 -20.63
CA ASN A 578 -0.01 35.69 -20.86
C ASN A 578 -1.14 36.70 -20.59
N GLY A 579 -0.86 37.72 -19.78
CA GLY A 579 -1.81 38.80 -19.47
C GLY A 579 -2.92 38.47 -18.46
N LYS A 580 -2.97 37.24 -17.92
CA LYS A 580 -3.91 36.86 -16.84
C LYS A 580 -3.29 37.07 -15.47
N VAL A 581 -4.13 37.41 -14.49
CA VAL A 581 -3.73 37.44 -13.08
C VAL A 581 -3.39 36.01 -12.66
N THR A 582 -2.23 35.86 -12.03
CA THR A 582 -1.78 34.65 -11.37
C THR A 582 -1.53 34.92 -9.89
N VAL A 583 -1.57 33.88 -9.07
CA VAL A 583 -1.41 33.95 -7.62
C VAL A 583 -0.12 33.22 -7.24
N VAL A 584 0.68 33.84 -6.38
CA VAL A 584 1.87 33.25 -5.77
C VAL A 584 1.74 33.38 -4.25
N ASN A 585 1.93 32.26 -3.54
CA ASN A 585 1.80 32.19 -2.10
C ASN A 585 3.18 32.15 -1.44
N VAL A 586 3.37 32.93 -0.38
CA VAL A 586 4.52 32.82 0.53
C VAL A 586 4.01 32.35 1.88
N LYS A 587 4.46 31.18 2.32
CA LYS A 587 4.09 30.60 3.61
C LYS A 587 5.21 30.88 4.61
N VAL A 588 4.85 31.43 5.77
CA VAL A 588 5.78 31.75 6.87
C VAL A 588 5.49 30.85 8.06
N THR A 589 6.53 30.25 8.64
CA THR A 589 6.42 29.38 9.82
C THR A 589 7.30 29.89 10.95
N ASN A 590 6.76 29.99 12.17
CA ASN A 590 7.57 30.29 13.35
C ASN A 590 8.26 29.02 13.88
N LEU A 591 9.57 28.92 13.66
CA LEU A 591 10.43 27.84 14.16
C LEU A 591 11.13 28.21 15.48
N GLY A 592 10.89 29.41 16.01
CA GLY A 592 11.41 29.87 17.29
C GLY A 592 10.59 29.36 18.48
N THR A 593 11.19 29.42 19.67
CA THR A 593 10.51 29.08 20.93
C THR A 593 9.72 30.25 21.53
N ALA A 594 9.88 31.45 20.97
CA ALA A 594 9.12 32.65 21.33
C ALA A 594 8.13 33.04 20.23
N LYS A 595 7.09 33.80 20.62
CA LYS A 595 6.13 34.40 19.70
C LYS A 595 6.82 35.40 18.76
N ALA A 596 6.55 35.29 17.46
CA ALA A 596 6.99 36.23 16.45
C ALA A 596 5.92 37.32 16.21
N SER A 597 6.36 38.57 16.15
CA SER A 597 5.50 39.75 15.94
C SER A 597 6.23 40.82 15.13
N GLY A 598 5.50 41.52 14.27
CA GLY A 598 5.97 42.71 13.56
C GLY A 598 7.03 42.43 12.47
N TYR A 599 6.99 41.25 11.86
CA TYR A 599 7.77 40.93 10.66
C TYR A 599 7.01 41.35 9.39
N LYS A 600 7.68 41.33 8.24
CA LYS A 600 7.07 41.61 6.92
C LYS A 600 7.33 40.48 5.95
N VAL A 601 6.42 40.30 4.99
CA VAL A 601 6.56 39.28 3.94
C VAL A 601 6.65 39.96 2.59
N HIS A 602 7.59 39.55 1.75
CA HIS A 602 7.87 40.14 0.45
C HIS A 602 7.75 39.10 -0.67
N LEU A 603 7.13 39.50 -1.78
CA LEU A 603 7.29 38.80 -3.06
C LEU A 603 8.31 39.54 -3.92
N TYR A 604 9.20 38.80 -4.57
CA TYR A 604 10.11 39.29 -5.59
C TYR A 604 9.74 38.70 -6.96
N VAL A 605 9.73 39.54 -8.00
CA VAL A 605 9.54 39.14 -9.41
C VAL A 605 10.76 39.59 -10.21
N ASP A 606 11.41 38.66 -10.93
CA ASP A 606 12.66 38.89 -11.67
C ASP A 606 13.74 39.61 -10.82
N GLY A 607 13.89 39.17 -9.57
CA GLY A 607 14.86 39.71 -8.60
C GLY A 607 14.51 41.10 -8.03
N LYS A 608 13.33 41.67 -8.34
CA LYS A 608 12.88 42.96 -7.82
C LYS A 608 11.72 42.78 -6.86
N LYS A 609 11.78 43.48 -5.71
CA LYS A 609 10.68 43.51 -4.73
C LYS A 609 9.42 44.02 -5.43
N TYR A 610 8.39 43.18 -5.48
CA TYR A 610 7.12 43.45 -6.14
C TYR A 610 6.12 44.04 -5.16
N GLU A 611 5.85 43.32 -4.07
CA GLU A 611 4.85 43.70 -3.08
C GLU A 611 5.30 43.28 -1.67
N THR A 612 4.64 43.83 -0.65
CA THR A 612 4.95 43.60 0.76
C THR A 612 3.67 43.56 1.57
N GLU A 613 3.53 42.53 2.41
CA GLU A 613 2.48 42.42 3.41
C GLU A 613 3.05 42.48 4.82
N GLU A 614 2.24 42.95 5.78
CA GLU A 614 2.59 42.92 7.20
C GLU A 614 2.27 41.53 7.77
N GLY A 615 3.21 40.98 8.54
CA GLY A 615 3.04 39.68 9.18
C GLY A 615 2.09 39.72 10.37
N GLU A 616 1.28 38.67 10.52
CA GLU A 616 0.48 38.47 11.72
C GLU A 616 1.30 37.91 12.89
N ASP A 617 0.72 37.89 14.10
CA ASP A 617 1.39 37.31 15.27
C ASP A 617 1.40 35.78 15.17
N LEU A 618 2.59 35.17 15.19
CA LEU A 618 2.76 33.71 15.15
C LEU A 618 3.31 33.17 16.47
N GLU A 619 2.51 32.35 17.15
CA GLU A 619 3.00 31.52 18.26
C GLU A 619 4.01 30.47 17.75
N PRO A 620 4.87 29.91 18.61
CA PRO A 620 5.80 28.84 18.23
C PRO A 620 5.12 27.70 17.45
N ASN A 621 5.70 27.31 16.32
CA ASN A 621 5.20 26.33 15.35
C ASN A 621 3.91 26.71 14.59
N ALA A 622 3.37 27.93 14.77
CA ALA A 622 2.28 28.42 13.94
C ALA A 622 2.78 28.83 12.55
N GLN A 623 1.87 28.81 11.57
CA GLN A 623 2.13 29.20 10.19
C GLN A 623 1.07 30.18 9.67
N ALA A 624 1.45 31.01 8.70
CA ALA A 624 0.58 31.92 7.96
C ALA A 624 0.93 31.91 6.47
N THR A 625 -0.08 32.04 5.61
CA THR A 625 0.11 32.09 4.15
C THR A 625 -0.31 33.46 3.63
N TYR A 626 0.55 34.07 2.80
CA TYR A 626 0.38 35.40 2.22
C TYR A 626 0.22 35.27 0.71
N GLU A 627 -0.91 35.73 0.18
CA GLU A 627 -1.31 35.57 -1.23
C GLU A 627 -0.96 36.83 -2.04
N PHE A 628 -0.12 36.69 -3.07
CA PHE A 628 0.27 37.79 -3.94
C PHE A 628 -0.28 37.60 -5.35
N ALA A 629 -1.12 38.54 -5.80
CA ALA A 629 -1.66 38.55 -7.16
C ALA A 629 -0.74 39.32 -8.12
N PHE A 630 -0.25 38.65 -9.16
CA PHE A 630 0.66 39.21 -10.16
C PHE A 630 0.10 39.02 -11.58
N THR A 631 0.33 39.97 -12.50
CA THR A 631 0.00 39.80 -13.93
C THR A 631 1.28 39.79 -14.77
N PRO A 632 1.60 38.69 -15.49
CA PRO A 632 2.78 38.61 -16.33
C PRO A 632 2.80 39.66 -17.43
N LYS A 633 4.00 40.13 -17.79
CA LYS A 633 4.18 41.11 -18.87
C LYS A 633 3.85 40.49 -20.23
N LEU A 634 3.09 41.24 -21.04
CA LEU A 634 2.77 40.84 -22.40
C LEU A 634 4.01 40.53 -23.25
N GLY A 635 4.07 39.30 -23.76
CA GLY A 635 5.11 38.83 -24.66
C GLY A 635 6.37 38.30 -23.96
N ALA A 636 6.37 38.23 -22.63
CA ALA A 636 7.36 37.44 -21.90
C ALA A 636 7.16 35.95 -22.17
N LYS A 637 8.26 35.17 -22.13
CA LYS A 637 8.22 33.71 -22.24
C LYS A 637 8.18 33.02 -20.87
N SER A 638 8.73 33.67 -19.86
CA SER A 638 8.77 33.23 -18.48
C SER A 638 9.12 34.42 -17.57
N PHE A 639 8.96 34.25 -16.26
CA PHE A 639 9.45 35.14 -15.21
C PHE A 639 9.87 34.33 -13.98
N LYS A 640 10.63 34.93 -13.07
CA LYS A 640 11.05 34.28 -11.83
C LYS A 640 10.39 34.89 -10.61
N VAL A 641 10.07 34.07 -9.61
CA VAL A 641 9.48 34.51 -8.33
C VAL A 641 10.22 33.92 -7.12
N SER A 642 10.28 34.69 -6.02
CA SER A 642 10.77 34.22 -4.70
C SER A 642 10.11 35.01 -3.57
N GLY A 643 9.97 34.37 -2.40
CA GLY A 643 9.45 34.95 -1.17
C GLY A 643 10.53 35.28 -0.15
N GLU A 644 10.28 36.25 0.73
CA GLU A 644 11.17 36.59 1.85
C GLU A 644 10.37 37.05 3.08
N VAL A 645 10.74 36.59 4.28
CA VAL A 645 10.27 37.13 5.56
C VAL A 645 11.34 38.03 6.21
N GLU A 646 11.06 39.33 6.28
CA GLU A 646 11.95 40.31 6.91
C GLU A 646 11.62 40.47 8.40
N TRP A 647 12.52 40.00 9.27
CA TRP A 647 12.39 40.18 10.72
C TRP A 647 13.76 40.36 11.40
N ALA A 648 14.02 41.54 11.96
CA ALA A 648 15.33 41.86 12.55
C ALA A 648 15.66 41.07 13.83
N ALA A 649 14.64 40.54 14.52
CA ALA A 649 14.83 39.75 15.73
C ALA A 649 15.13 38.27 15.41
N ASP A 650 15.02 37.86 14.14
CA ASP A 650 15.31 36.52 13.67
C ASP A 650 16.78 36.17 13.87
N ALA A 651 17.03 35.05 14.55
CA ALA A 651 18.36 34.55 14.83
C ALA A 651 18.96 33.73 13.67
N PHE A 652 18.16 33.33 12.67
CA PHE A 652 18.57 32.45 11.58
C PHE A 652 18.08 32.94 10.21
N GLN A 653 18.64 34.05 9.72
CA GLN A 653 18.17 34.71 8.49
C GLN A 653 18.28 33.87 7.19
N ASP A 654 19.01 32.76 7.18
CA ASP A 654 19.25 31.96 5.97
C ASP A 654 17.98 31.25 5.46
N ASN A 655 17.03 30.92 6.35
CA ASN A 655 15.76 30.27 5.96
C ASN A 655 14.63 31.30 5.73
N ASN A 656 14.91 32.59 5.86
CA ASN A 656 13.93 33.64 5.68
C ASN A 656 13.61 33.88 4.20
N LYS A 657 14.41 33.36 3.27
CA LYS A 657 14.25 33.59 1.83
C LYS A 657 14.11 32.27 1.10
N THR A 658 13.12 32.19 0.22
CA THR A 658 12.87 31.00 -0.61
C THR A 658 13.85 30.93 -1.78
N ASP A 659 14.01 29.74 -2.34
CA ASP A 659 14.61 29.58 -3.67
C ASP A 659 13.76 30.30 -4.75
N GLU A 660 14.38 30.62 -5.89
CA GLU A 660 13.68 31.18 -7.05
C GLU A 660 12.93 30.09 -7.82
N ALA A 661 11.62 30.23 -8.00
CA ALA A 661 10.83 29.44 -8.95
C ALA A 661 10.76 30.14 -10.31
N THR A 662 10.90 29.38 -11.40
CA THR A 662 10.69 29.88 -12.77
C THR A 662 9.29 29.51 -13.23
N VAL A 663 8.51 30.51 -13.63
CA VAL A 663 7.15 30.35 -14.12
C VAL A 663 7.13 30.57 -15.64
N GLY A 664 6.73 29.55 -16.40
CA GLY A 664 6.56 29.61 -17.84
C GLY A 664 5.30 30.37 -18.25
N ILE A 665 5.33 31.01 -19.43
CA ILE A 665 4.15 31.65 -20.04
C ILE A 665 3.73 30.86 -21.27
N VAL A 666 2.50 30.36 -21.24
CA VAL A 666 1.92 29.48 -22.27
C VAL A 666 0.95 30.24 -23.17
N LYS A 667 0.84 29.80 -24.43
CA LYS A 667 0.03 30.46 -25.47
C LYS A 667 -1.41 29.98 -25.40
N SER A 668 -2.38 30.88 -25.53
CA SER A 668 -3.78 30.48 -25.66
C SER A 668 -4.02 29.69 -26.96
N PRO A 669 -4.80 28.58 -26.94
CA PRO A 669 -5.22 27.87 -28.15
C PRO A 669 -6.29 28.64 -28.95
N LEU A 670 -6.86 29.72 -28.39
CA LEU A 670 -7.91 30.51 -29.04
C LEU A 670 -7.34 31.43 -30.15
N PRO A 671 -8.01 31.58 -31.30
CA PRO A 671 -7.51 32.38 -32.42
C PRO A 671 -7.24 33.83 -32.03
N ALA A 672 -6.06 34.34 -32.37
CA ALA A 672 -5.64 35.73 -32.13
C ALA A 672 -5.69 36.57 -33.41
N VAL A 673 -5.75 37.90 -33.25
CA VAL A 673 -5.57 38.84 -34.37
C VAL A 673 -4.14 38.70 -34.91
N SER A 674 -4.00 38.49 -36.22
CA SER A 674 -2.70 38.34 -36.88
C SER A 674 -2.29 39.51 -37.76
N ASP A 675 -3.20 40.46 -38.00
CA ASP A 675 -3.05 41.56 -38.95
C ASP A 675 -3.25 42.95 -38.33
N LEU A 676 -2.96 43.10 -37.03
CA LEU A 676 -3.00 44.39 -36.36
C LEU A 676 -2.03 45.36 -37.05
N ALA A 677 -2.56 46.50 -37.50
CA ALA A 677 -1.81 47.57 -38.12
C ALA A 677 -2.05 48.89 -37.40
N ALA A 678 -1.05 49.76 -37.41
CA ALA A 678 -1.13 51.11 -36.84
C ALA A 678 -0.71 52.15 -37.88
N SER A 679 -1.44 53.27 -37.93
CA SER A 679 -1.08 54.44 -38.73
C SER A 679 -0.17 55.39 -37.94
N ALA A 680 0.50 56.31 -38.65
CA ALA A 680 1.32 57.37 -38.04
C ALA A 680 0.55 58.33 -37.10
N LYS A 681 -0.79 58.24 -37.04
CA LYS A 681 -1.65 59.06 -36.18
C LYS A 681 -2.41 58.23 -35.13
N GLY A 682 -1.92 57.06 -34.76
CA GLY A 682 -2.53 56.25 -33.70
C GLY A 682 -3.81 55.51 -34.08
N VAL A 683 -4.20 55.49 -35.36
CA VAL A 683 -5.33 54.67 -35.82
C VAL A 683 -4.87 53.22 -35.95
N LEU A 684 -5.43 52.35 -35.12
CA LEU A 684 -5.25 50.90 -35.14
C LEU A 684 -6.37 50.25 -35.94
N THR A 685 -6.03 49.24 -36.75
CA THR A 685 -6.99 48.46 -37.55
C THR A 685 -6.58 46.99 -37.59
N TRP A 686 -7.56 46.09 -37.54
CA TRP A 686 -7.39 44.64 -37.70
C TRP A 686 -8.60 44.03 -38.40
N SER A 687 -8.51 42.76 -38.83
CA SER A 687 -9.65 42.02 -39.37
C SER A 687 -10.56 41.50 -38.25
N SER A 688 -11.86 41.43 -38.50
CA SER A 688 -12.79 40.71 -37.62
C SER A 688 -12.42 39.23 -37.55
N MET A 689 -12.53 38.61 -36.38
CA MET A 689 -12.25 37.17 -36.26
C MET A 689 -13.33 36.36 -36.98
N ASN A 690 -12.91 35.44 -37.85
CA ASN A 690 -13.81 34.41 -38.34
C ASN A 690 -13.83 33.29 -37.30
N VAL A 691 -14.97 33.12 -36.65
CA VAL A 691 -15.16 32.20 -35.53
C VAL A 691 -15.95 30.95 -35.91
N ASP A 692 -16.62 30.96 -37.07
CA ASP A 692 -17.33 29.80 -37.57
C ASP A 692 -16.33 28.77 -38.12
N GLY A 693 -16.32 27.58 -37.52
CA GLY A 693 -15.44 26.49 -37.93
C GLY A 693 -13.94 26.79 -37.77
N ALA A 694 -13.59 27.68 -36.82
CA ALA A 694 -12.21 27.99 -36.50
C ALA A 694 -11.47 26.75 -36.01
N VAL A 695 -10.31 26.49 -36.61
CA VAL A 695 -9.44 25.37 -36.24
C VAL A 695 -8.76 25.69 -34.91
N VAL A 696 -9.06 24.89 -33.89
CA VAL A 696 -8.39 24.89 -32.59
C VAL A 696 -7.33 23.81 -32.59
N LYS A 697 -6.18 24.09 -31.98
CA LYS A 697 -5.12 23.13 -31.69
C LYS A 697 -4.82 23.23 -30.20
N ASP A 698 -4.98 22.12 -29.49
CA ASP A 698 -4.76 22.03 -28.06
C ASP A 698 -3.70 20.97 -27.77
N ASP A 699 -2.55 21.43 -27.29
CA ASP A 699 -1.39 20.64 -26.86
C ASP A 699 -1.40 20.43 -25.32
N PHE A 700 -2.47 20.86 -24.63
CA PHE A 700 -2.64 20.76 -23.17
C PHE A 700 -1.62 21.51 -22.31
N GLU A 701 -0.68 22.23 -22.91
CA GLU A 701 0.36 23.01 -22.21
C GLU A 701 -0.23 24.16 -21.38
N THR A 702 -1.44 24.62 -21.72
CA THR A 702 -2.06 25.78 -21.07
C THR A 702 -2.72 25.50 -19.74
N TYR A 703 -2.94 24.24 -19.41
CA TYR A 703 -3.68 23.82 -18.24
C TYR A 703 -2.76 23.60 -17.05
N THR A 704 -3.30 23.83 -15.84
CA THR A 704 -2.57 23.59 -14.60
C THR A 704 -2.11 22.12 -14.58
N PRO A 705 -0.80 21.86 -14.43
CA PRO A 705 -0.28 20.50 -14.30
C PRO A 705 -1.05 19.75 -13.21
N TRP A 706 -1.30 18.47 -13.48
CA TRP A 706 -1.99 17.53 -12.59
C TRP A 706 -3.45 17.86 -12.26
N SER A 707 -4.09 18.77 -13.01
CA SER A 707 -5.51 19.07 -12.83
C SER A 707 -6.41 17.95 -13.38
N ILE A 708 -7.49 17.68 -12.64
CA ILE A 708 -8.48 16.61 -12.91
C ILE A 708 -9.87 17.19 -13.15
N ASN A 709 -9.96 18.52 -13.15
CA ASN A 709 -11.15 19.33 -13.39
C ASN A 709 -10.71 20.71 -13.88
N ASN A 710 -11.64 21.50 -14.42
CA ASN A 710 -11.38 22.85 -14.93
C ASN A 710 -10.28 22.91 -16.02
N VAL A 711 -10.17 21.87 -16.84
CA VAL A 711 -9.26 21.78 -17.99
C VAL A 711 -9.87 22.56 -19.16
N GLY A 712 -9.91 23.88 -19.04
CA GLY A 712 -10.60 24.74 -20.01
C GLY A 712 -12.09 24.40 -20.13
N ASP A 713 -12.57 24.26 -21.37
CA ASP A 713 -13.94 23.84 -21.68
C ASP A 713 -14.07 22.32 -21.91
N TRP A 714 -12.99 21.55 -21.72
CA TRP A 714 -13.05 20.10 -21.84
C TRP A 714 -13.94 19.51 -20.76
N THR A 715 -14.77 18.55 -21.13
CA THR A 715 -15.58 17.80 -20.17
C THR A 715 -14.89 16.48 -19.86
N LEU A 716 -14.54 16.29 -18.59
CA LEU A 716 -14.00 15.04 -18.07
C LEU A 716 -15.13 14.29 -17.35
N TYR A 717 -15.45 13.09 -17.82
CA TYR A 717 -16.49 12.27 -17.21
C TYR A 717 -15.93 10.92 -16.76
N ASP A 718 -15.91 10.73 -15.45
CA ASP A 718 -15.50 9.50 -14.78
C ASP A 718 -16.72 8.58 -14.63
N GLY A 719 -16.83 7.62 -15.54
CA GLY A 719 -17.97 6.70 -15.63
C GLY A 719 -17.85 5.47 -14.75
N ASP A 720 -16.64 5.10 -14.34
CA ASP A 720 -16.38 3.94 -13.50
C ASP A 720 -16.23 4.30 -12.01
N LYS A 721 -15.87 5.56 -11.69
CA LYS A 721 -15.59 6.07 -10.34
C LYS A 721 -14.54 5.26 -9.60
N GLY A 722 -13.68 4.56 -10.34
CA GLY A 722 -12.67 3.67 -9.82
C GLY A 722 -11.47 4.43 -9.30
N THR A 723 -10.85 3.89 -8.25
CA THR A 723 -9.53 4.35 -7.80
C THR A 723 -8.51 4.01 -8.89
N VAL A 724 -7.62 4.96 -9.19
CA VAL A 724 -6.59 4.82 -10.24
C VAL A 724 -5.27 4.32 -9.67
N TYR A 725 -4.51 3.58 -10.48
CA TYR A 725 -3.16 3.14 -10.09
C TYR A 725 -2.16 4.31 -9.96
N THR A 726 -1.48 4.37 -8.82
CA THR A 726 -0.35 5.28 -8.59
C THR A 726 0.93 4.75 -9.21
N PHE A 727 1.90 5.63 -9.45
CA PHE A 727 3.26 5.22 -9.80
C PHE A 727 4.00 4.79 -8.53
N GLY A 728 4.46 3.54 -8.43
CA GLY A 728 5.07 3.01 -7.20
C GLY A 728 6.25 3.86 -6.72
N GLY A 729 6.11 4.53 -5.57
CA GLY A 729 7.13 5.40 -4.97
C GLY A 729 7.30 6.78 -5.63
N ILE A 730 6.53 7.09 -6.68
CA ILE A 730 6.57 8.37 -7.41
C ILE A 730 5.28 9.13 -7.11
N GLN A 731 5.40 10.41 -6.75
CA GLN A 731 4.29 11.19 -6.21
C GLN A 731 4.02 12.43 -7.05
N HIS A 732 2.75 12.78 -7.20
CA HIS A 732 2.25 13.95 -7.91
C HIS A 732 0.89 14.40 -7.34
N PRO A 733 0.45 15.65 -7.56
CA PRO A 733 -0.90 16.08 -7.17
C PRO A 733 -1.99 15.18 -7.77
N ASN A 734 -3.07 14.95 -7.00
CA ASN A 734 -4.18 14.06 -7.34
C ASN A 734 -3.79 12.58 -7.60
N SER A 735 -2.64 12.11 -7.10
CA SER A 735 -2.28 10.69 -7.18
C SER A 735 -3.27 9.82 -6.39
N GLY A 736 -3.74 8.73 -7.01
CA GLY A 736 -4.70 7.80 -6.39
C GLY A 736 -6.14 8.30 -6.27
N VAL A 737 -6.43 9.54 -6.68
CA VAL A 737 -7.79 10.10 -6.67
C VAL A 737 -8.59 9.52 -7.85
N ALA A 738 -9.84 9.13 -7.63
CA ALA A 738 -10.74 8.69 -8.70
C ALA A 738 -10.95 9.81 -9.74
N GLN A 739 -10.71 9.50 -11.01
CA GLN A 739 -10.64 10.50 -12.08
C GLN A 739 -10.76 9.84 -13.46
N ALA A 740 -11.25 10.61 -14.44
CA ALA A 740 -11.27 10.18 -15.84
C ALA A 740 -9.90 10.34 -16.53
N TYR A 741 -9.46 11.60 -16.63
CA TYR A 741 -8.18 12.01 -17.18
C TYR A 741 -7.55 13.09 -16.28
N ILE A 742 -6.22 13.20 -16.33
CA ILE A 742 -5.41 14.19 -15.63
C ILE A 742 -4.50 14.90 -16.63
N VAL A 743 -4.27 16.21 -16.45
CA VAL A 743 -3.22 16.96 -17.17
C VAL A 743 -1.86 16.46 -16.67
N PHE A 744 -1.26 15.52 -17.37
CA PHE A 744 -0.09 14.80 -16.93
C PHE A 744 1.20 15.49 -17.38
N ASN A 745 2.13 15.73 -16.44
CA ASN A 745 3.44 16.33 -16.70
C ASN A 745 4.55 15.46 -16.09
N PRO A 746 5.30 14.66 -16.86
CA PRO A 746 6.21 13.67 -16.28
C PRO A 746 7.47 14.28 -15.66
N TRP A 747 7.75 15.57 -15.86
CA TRP A 747 8.86 16.28 -15.23
C TRP A 747 8.51 16.88 -13.87
N GLN A 748 7.22 16.90 -13.49
CA GLN A 748 6.74 17.49 -12.23
C GLN A 748 6.28 16.41 -11.24
N VAL A 749 7.16 15.43 -10.99
CA VAL A 749 6.96 14.36 -10.01
C VAL A 749 8.00 14.44 -8.89
N SER A 750 7.69 13.84 -7.74
CA SER A 750 8.63 13.68 -6.63
C SER A 750 8.81 12.21 -6.24
N GLY A 751 9.78 11.89 -5.38
CA GLY A 751 10.09 10.51 -4.97
C GLY A 751 11.14 9.80 -5.81
N LEU A 752 11.69 10.45 -6.84
CA LEU A 752 12.78 9.94 -7.67
C LEU A 752 14.09 10.72 -7.46
N ALA A 753 15.22 10.02 -7.51
CA ALA A 753 16.50 10.69 -7.69
C ALA A 753 16.61 11.25 -9.12
N ALA A 754 17.45 12.27 -9.33
CA ALA A 754 17.48 13.05 -10.58
C ALA A 754 17.75 12.21 -11.84
N ASP A 755 18.55 11.15 -11.73
CA ASP A 755 18.81 10.19 -12.81
C ASP A 755 17.59 9.35 -13.17
N TYR A 756 16.83 8.88 -12.17
CA TYR A 756 15.57 8.15 -12.40
C TYR A 756 14.44 9.05 -12.88
N MET A 757 14.41 10.32 -12.48
CA MET A 757 13.42 11.30 -12.94
C MET A 757 13.48 11.46 -14.46
N GLN A 758 14.69 11.60 -15.04
CA GLN A 758 14.82 11.71 -16.48
C GLN A 758 14.37 10.43 -17.21
N MET A 759 14.70 9.25 -16.66
CA MET A 759 14.23 7.98 -17.22
C MET A 759 12.70 7.86 -17.21
N PHE A 760 12.06 8.27 -16.11
CA PHE A 760 10.60 8.33 -16.03
C PHE A 760 10.04 9.29 -17.09
N ALA A 761 10.62 10.48 -17.22
CA ALA A 761 10.19 11.44 -18.20
C ALA A 761 10.34 10.97 -19.66
N ASP A 762 11.41 10.24 -19.97
CA ASP A 762 11.63 9.69 -21.31
C ASP A 762 10.60 8.61 -21.67
N ILE A 763 10.16 7.79 -20.70
CA ILE A 763 9.13 6.74 -20.92
C ILE A 763 7.76 7.37 -21.19
N PHE A 764 7.45 8.46 -20.48
CA PHE A 764 6.16 9.11 -20.49
C PHE A 764 6.14 10.42 -21.30
N ALA A 765 7.14 10.64 -22.14
CA ALA A 765 7.29 11.88 -22.89
C ALA A 765 6.02 12.20 -23.70
N PRO A 766 5.46 13.41 -23.57
CA PRO A 766 4.37 13.90 -24.42
C PRO A 766 4.72 13.86 -25.91
N HIS A 767 3.72 13.92 -26.78
CA HIS A 767 3.97 14.00 -28.22
C HIS A 767 4.60 15.34 -28.58
N SER A 768 4.13 16.42 -27.95
CA SER A 768 4.74 17.74 -28.02
C SER A 768 4.73 18.43 -26.66
N GLY A 769 5.61 19.42 -26.44
CA GLY A 769 5.62 20.17 -25.16
C GLY A 769 6.13 19.38 -23.95
N GLU A 770 5.57 19.69 -22.78
CA GLU A 770 5.91 19.11 -21.48
C GLU A 770 4.72 18.39 -20.81
N GLN A 771 3.52 18.43 -21.40
CA GLN A 771 2.29 17.85 -20.84
C GLN A 771 1.45 17.09 -21.87
N SER A 772 0.60 16.18 -21.41
CA SER A 772 -0.45 15.53 -22.20
C SER A 772 -1.64 15.16 -21.30
N MET A 773 -2.77 14.72 -21.84
CA MET A 773 -3.87 14.16 -21.03
C MET A 773 -3.62 12.67 -20.80
N MET A 774 -3.64 12.20 -19.54
CA MET A 774 -3.49 10.78 -19.21
C MET A 774 -4.73 10.23 -18.52
N SER A 775 -5.22 9.07 -18.95
CA SER A 775 -6.18 8.25 -18.22
C SER A 775 -5.48 7.00 -17.69
N THR A 776 -5.84 6.58 -16.47
CA THR A 776 -5.34 5.36 -15.85
C THR A 776 -6.48 4.37 -15.65
N GLY A 777 -6.22 3.08 -15.85
CA GLY A 777 -7.19 2.01 -15.62
C GLY A 777 -7.51 1.84 -14.14
N THR A 778 -8.70 1.31 -13.85
CA THR A 778 -9.17 1.13 -12.47
C THR A 778 -8.59 -0.12 -11.82
N THR A 779 -8.34 -0.07 -10.52
CA THR A 779 -7.90 -1.23 -9.73
C THR A 779 -8.88 -2.42 -9.83
N ILE A 780 -8.34 -3.65 -9.86
CA ILE A 780 -9.07 -4.94 -10.02
C ILE A 780 -10.25 -5.13 -9.03
N ASP A 781 -10.22 -4.44 -7.89
CA ASP A 781 -11.18 -4.62 -6.78
C ASP A 781 -12.62 -4.15 -7.07
N THR A 782 -12.87 -3.36 -8.12
CA THR A 782 -14.22 -2.87 -8.44
C THR A 782 -15.02 -3.77 -9.38
N GLY A 783 -14.36 -4.71 -10.08
CA GLY A 783 -14.98 -5.58 -11.09
C GLY A 783 -15.65 -4.83 -12.26
N THR A 784 -15.40 -3.52 -12.41
CA THR A 784 -16.01 -2.65 -13.42
C THR A 784 -14.93 -2.28 -14.45
N PRO A 785 -15.18 -2.42 -15.77
CA PRO A 785 -14.26 -1.96 -16.81
C PRO A 785 -13.96 -0.47 -16.68
N THR A 786 -12.75 -0.05 -17.09
CA THR A 786 -12.41 1.37 -17.20
C THR A 786 -13.41 2.07 -18.12
N ASN A 787 -13.91 3.24 -17.71
CA ASN A 787 -14.92 3.99 -18.44
C ASN A 787 -14.69 5.50 -18.26
N ASN A 788 -13.57 5.98 -18.82
CA ASN A 788 -13.07 7.32 -18.59
C ASN A 788 -13.12 8.17 -19.86
N TRP A 789 -13.84 9.29 -19.81
CA TRP A 789 -14.17 10.10 -20.99
C TRP A 789 -13.42 11.43 -21.01
N LEU A 790 -12.77 11.72 -22.13
CA LEU A 790 -12.26 13.04 -22.50
C LEU A 790 -13.12 13.59 -23.65
N ILE A 791 -13.93 14.60 -23.36
CA ILE A 791 -14.93 15.16 -24.29
C ILE A 791 -14.53 16.57 -24.71
N THR A 792 -14.49 16.82 -26.02
CA THR A 792 -14.12 18.13 -26.58
C THR A 792 -15.09 19.23 -26.13
N PRO A 793 -14.68 20.50 -26.17
CA PRO A 793 -15.60 21.62 -26.25
C PRO A 793 -16.55 21.52 -27.46
N GLU A 794 -17.57 22.40 -27.53
CA GLU A 794 -18.55 22.38 -28.62
C GLU A 794 -17.85 22.53 -29.99
N LEU A 795 -18.21 21.64 -30.92
CA LEU A 795 -17.74 21.57 -32.30
C LEU A 795 -18.65 22.36 -33.24
N SER A 796 -18.12 22.72 -34.41
CA SER A 796 -18.82 23.58 -35.39
C SER A 796 -20.21 23.06 -35.79
N GLY A 797 -20.44 21.74 -35.75
CA GLY A 797 -21.61 21.10 -36.34
C GLY A 797 -21.51 20.91 -37.85
N GLU A 798 -20.48 21.45 -38.50
CA GLU A 798 -20.15 21.14 -39.89
C GLU A 798 -19.36 19.83 -39.97
N GLU A 799 -19.45 19.14 -41.11
CA GLU A 799 -18.59 18.00 -41.41
C GLU A 799 -17.11 18.40 -41.28
N GLN A 800 -16.35 17.65 -40.49
CA GLN A 800 -14.96 17.97 -40.15
C GLN A 800 -14.16 16.72 -39.79
N THR A 801 -12.84 16.83 -39.86
CA THR A 801 -11.92 15.82 -39.35
C THR A 801 -11.32 16.29 -38.03
N VAL A 802 -11.49 15.50 -36.97
CA VAL A 802 -10.76 15.68 -35.70
C VAL A 802 -9.49 14.84 -35.75
N SER A 803 -8.35 15.41 -35.34
CA SER A 803 -7.09 14.67 -35.23
C SER A 803 -6.51 14.75 -33.83
N PHE A 804 -5.89 13.67 -33.35
CA PHE A 804 -5.22 13.62 -32.04
C PHE A 804 -4.13 12.54 -32.07
N TRP A 805 -3.19 12.63 -31.14
CA TRP A 805 -2.17 11.60 -30.90
C TRP A 805 -2.52 10.79 -29.66
N VAL A 806 -2.27 9.48 -29.70
CA VAL A 806 -2.46 8.56 -28.57
C VAL A 806 -1.24 7.68 -28.37
N ASN A 807 -0.89 7.41 -27.12
CA ASN A 807 0.19 6.50 -26.71
C ASN A 807 -0.26 5.71 -25.46
N ALA A 808 0.29 4.49 -25.30
CA ALA A 808 0.25 3.74 -24.05
C ALA A 808 1.69 3.56 -23.54
N PRO A 809 2.20 4.48 -22.68
CA PRO A 809 3.59 4.44 -22.20
C PRO A 809 3.97 3.11 -21.52
N GLY A 810 5.22 2.66 -21.71
CA GLY A 810 5.75 1.41 -21.13
C GLY A 810 7.27 1.26 -21.39
N ASP A 811 7.91 0.21 -20.87
CA ASP A 811 9.33 -0.06 -21.13
C ASP A 811 9.56 -1.29 -22.05
N GLU A 812 10.75 -1.36 -22.66
CA GLU A 812 11.17 -2.48 -23.54
C GLU A 812 11.24 -3.82 -22.80
N VAL A 813 11.48 -3.80 -21.47
CA VAL A 813 11.64 -5.00 -20.64
C VAL A 813 10.30 -5.70 -20.40
N SER A 814 9.22 -4.93 -20.25
CA SER A 814 7.87 -5.42 -20.02
C SER A 814 7.20 -5.94 -21.29
N ARG A 815 7.71 -5.58 -22.49
CA ARG A 815 7.06 -5.88 -23.79
C ARG A 815 7.92 -6.66 -24.80
N GLY A 816 9.12 -7.13 -24.43
CA GLY A 816 9.96 -7.97 -25.31
C GLY A 816 9.40 -9.38 -25.57
N GLU A 817 9.94 -10.13 -26.55
CA GLU A 817 9.54 -11.53 -26.88
C GLU A 817 9.51 -12.48 -25.66
N GLN A 818 10.17 -12.10 -24.56
CA GLN A 818 10.28 -12.86 -23.31
C GLN A 818 9.08 -12.64 -22.36
N ASN A 819 8.26 -11.59 -22.53
CA ASN A 819 7.12 -11.22 -21.69
C ASN A 819 5.84 -10.93 -22.52
N PRO A 820 5.20 -11.96 -23.11
CA PRO A 820 4.11 -11.80 -24.09
C PRO A 820 2.73 -11.35 -23.53
N ASN A 821 2.63 -10.98 -22.25
CA ASN A 821 1.34 -10.79 -21.55
C ASN A 821 0.91 -9.33 -21.34
N SER A 822 1.73 -8.35 -21.70
CA SER A 822 1.35 -6.93 -21.67
C SER A 822 0.57 -6.56 -22.94
N GLY A 823 -0.75 -6.58 -22.87
CA GLY A 823 -1.64 -6.20 -23.98
C GLY A 823 -1.54 -4.72 -24.37
N PRO A 824 -2.13 -4.30 -25.51
CA PRO A 824 -2.38 -2.88 -25.78
C PRO A 824 -3.49 -2.36 -24.86
N GLU A 825 -3.45 -1.07 -24.56
CA GLU A 825 -4.58 -0.39 -23.92
C GLU A 825 -5.69 -0.14 -24.96
N THR A 826 -6.95 -0.17 -24.55
CA THR A 826 -8.08 -0.03 -25.47
C THR A 826 -8.83 1.27 -25.25
N PHE A 827 -9.27 1.89 -26.34
CA PHE A 827 -10.11 3.07 -26.29
C PHE A 827 -11.17 3.06 -27.39
N ASP A 828 -12.27 3.76 -27.12
CA ASP A 828 -13.39 3.94 -28.03
C ASP A 828 -13.59 5.42 -28.36
N LEU A 829 -14.16 5.69 -29.53
CA LEU A 829 -14.42 7.03 -30.03
C LEU A 829 -15.91 7.25 -30.24
N TYR A 830 -16.40 8.41 -29.81
CA TYR A 830 -17.81 8.76 -29.91
C TYR A 830 -18.00 10.20 -30.40
N TYR A 831 -19.19 10.50 -30.93
CA TYR A 831 -19.66 11.87 -31.14
C TYR A 831 -21.07 12.07 -30.59
N SER A 832 -21.45 13.31 -30.27
CA SER A 832 -22.84 13.67 -29.95
C SER A 832 -23.29 14.85 -30.80
N GLU A 833 -24.58 14.91 -31.13
CA GLU A 833 -25.21 16.02 -31.86
C GLU A 833 -25.86 17.06 -30.93
N ASP A 834 -25.96 16.76 -29.62
CA ASP A 834 -26.79 17.53 -28.68
C ASP A 834 -25.99 18.09 -27.49
N ASP A 835 -25.51 17.22 -26.59
CA ASP A 835 -24.91 17.60 -25.31
C ASP A 835 -23.73 16.70 -24.90
N THR A 836 -23.14 16.98 -23.73
CA THR A 836 -22.01 16.23 -23.18
C THR A 836 -22.42 15.08 -22.27
N ASN A 837 -23.70 14.70 -22.22
CA ASN A 837 -24.14 13.54 -21.45
C ASN A 837 -23.68 12.26 -22.17
N PRO A 838 -22.94 11.34 -21.52
CA PRO A 838 -22.45 10.11 -22.13
C PRO A 838 -23.54 9.27 -22.83
N ASN A 839 -24.80 9.36 -22.41
CA ASN A 839 -25.92 8.65 -23.05
C ASN A 839 -26.35 9.24 -24.41
N SER A 840 -25.95 10.48 -24.70
CA SER A 840 -26.22 11.19 -25.95
C SER A 840 -25.18 10.89 -27.03
N PHE A 841 -24.15 10.10 -26.70
CA PHE A 841 -23.04 9.81 -27.61
C PHE A 841 -23.28 8.57 -28.47
N ILE A 842 -22.92 8.69 -29.74
CA ILE A 842 -22.96 7.65 -30.77
C ILE A 842 -21.54 7.15 -30.99
N LYS A 843 -21.33 5.84 -30.79
CA LYS A 843 -20.03 5.18 -31.00
C LYS A 843 -19.65 5.18 -32.49
N ILE A 844 -18.43 5.58 -32.81
CA ILE A 844 -17.91 5.69 -34.18
C ILE A 844 -17.30 4.35 -34.62
N ASN A 845 -16.45 3.77 -33.77
CA ASN A 845 -15.73 2.54 -34.08
C ASN A 845 -16.55 1.30 -33.76
N LYS A 846 -16.43 0.27 -34.61
CA LYS A 846 -17.11 -1.02 -34.39
C LYS A 846 -16.42 -1.84 -33.29
N ASP A 847 -15.11 -1.97 -33.40
CA ASP A 847 -14.23 -2.66 -32.45
C ASP A 847 -13.34 -1.59 -31.79
N SER A 848 -12.96 -1.79 -30.51
CA SER A 848 -12.11 -0.84 -29.78
C SER A 848 -10.76 -0.66 -30.47
N TYR A 849 -10.25 0.58 -30.47
CA TYR A 849 -8.92 0.88 -30.93
C TYR A 849 -7.89 0.51 -29.87
N GLU A 850 -6.65 0.30 -30.31
CA GLU A 850 -5.52 -0.05 -29.47
C GLU A 850 -4.52 1.12 -29.40
N ALA A 851 -4.12 1.45 -28.18
CA ALA A 851 -2.99 2.30 -27.85
C ALA A 851 -1.79 1.40 -27.51
N VAL A 852 -0.64 1.71 -28.10
CA VAL A 852 0.61 0.94 -27.96
C VAL A 852 1.75 1.90 -27.60
N TYR A 853 2.92 1.34 -27.27
CA TYR A 853 4.14 2.09 -27.00
C TYR A 853 4.73 2.68 -28.30
N ASP A 854 4.11 3.76 -28.76
CA ASP A 854 4.60 4.77 -29.71
C ASP A 854 3.46 5.75 -29.93
N TRP A 855 3.76 7.05 -30.05
CA TRP A 855 2.73 8.03 -30.33
C TRP A 855 2.16 7.79 -31.73
N LYS A 856 0.85 7.58 -31.80
CA LYS A 856 0.14 7.33 -33.06
C LYS A 856 -0.95 8.36 -33.29
N GLN A 857 -0.93 8.97 -34.46
CA GLN A 857 -1.96 9.91 -34.88
C GLN A 857 -3.22 9.19 -35.39
N TYR A 858 -4.38 9.67 -34.95
CA TYR A 858 -5.69 9.31 -35.48
C TYR A 858 -6.33 10.51 -36.17
N ASN A 859 -7.01 10.27 -37.29
CA ASN A 859 -7.78 11.27 -38.03
C ASN A 859 -9.19 10.71 -38.23
N ILE A 860 -10.19 11.36 -37.66
CA ILE A 860 -11.55 10.85 -37.55
C ILE A 860 -12.52 11.83 -38.20
N ASP A 861 -13.18 11.38 -39.26
CA ASP A 861 -14.20 12.17 -39.94
C ASP A 861 -15.51 12.13 -39.14
N LEU A 862 -16.03 13.30 -38.83
CA LEU A 862 -17.29 13.49 -38.11
C LEU A 862 -18.38 13.99 -39.07
N PRO A 863 -19.61 13.46 -38.97
CA PRO A 863 -20.70 13.88 -39.83
C PRO A 863 -21.16 15.31 -39.53
N GLU A 864 -21.86 15.92 -40.49
CA GLU A 864 -22.66 17.12 -40.23
C GLU A 864 -23.64 16.88 -39.08
N GLY A 865 -23.76 17.84 -38.16
CA GLY A 865 -24.53 17.73 -36.93
C GLY A 865 -23.70 17.41 -35.68
N ALA A 866 -22.47 16.89 -35.82
CA ALA A 866 -21.63 16.56 -34.67
C ALA A 866 -21.23 17.81 -33.87
N LYS A 867 -21.67 17.87 -32.61
CA LYS A 867 -21.44 18.96 -31.65
C LYS A 867 -20.40 18.64 -30.59
N TYR A 868 -20.12 17.37 -30.32
CA TYR A 868 -19.07 16.95 -29.38
C TYR A 868 -18.38 15.70 -29.89
N PHE A 869 -17.09 15.54 -29.57
CA PHE A 869 -16.31 14.33 -29.82
C PHE A 869 -15.73 13.83 -28.51
N ALA A 870 -15.63 12.51 -28.33
CA ALA A 870 -15.09 11.91 -27.11
C ALA A 870 -14.06 10.81 -27.41
N ILE A 871 -12.99 10.81 -26.64
CA ILE A 871 -12.01 9.73 -26.54
C ILE A 871 -12.24 9.05 -25.19
N VAL A 872 -12.57 7.75 -25.21
CA VAL A 872 -13.00 7.00 -24.03
C VAL A 872 -12.04 5.86 -23.77
N HIS A 873 -11.34 5.88 -22.65
CA HIS A 873 -10.46 4.78 -22.22
C HIS A 873 -11.31 3.61 -21.69
N THR A 874 -11.13 2.41 -22.26
CA THR A 874 -12.01 1.24 -22.05
C THR A 874 -11.31 -0.03 -21.60
N SER A 875 -10.02 0.03 -21.27
CA SER A 875 -9.25 -1.17 -20.89
C SER A 875 -9.89 -1.92 -19.73
N THR A 876 -9.95 -3.25 -19.86
CA THR A 876 -10.31 -4.16 -18.79
C THR A 876 -9.02 -4.72 -18.21
N GLY A 877 -8.70 -4.37 -16.97
CA GLY A 877 -7.50 -4.87 -16.29
C GLY A 877 -7.38 -6.39 -16.46
N SER A 878 -6.25 -6.86 -16.97
CA SER A 878 -6.07 -8.29 -17.29
C SER A 878 -6.27 -9.14 -16.04
N LEU A 879 -7.25 -10.06 -16.10
CA LEU A 879 -7.51 -11.14 -15.14
C LEU A 879 -6.42 -12.23 -15.16
N THR A 880 -5.13 -11.87 -15.18
CA THR A 880 -4.05 -12.87 -15.10
C THR A 880 -3.05 -12.55 -14.01
N SER A 881 -2.66 -13.60 -13.29
CA SER A 881 -1.87 -13.61 -12.05
C SER A 881 -0.38 -13.22 -12.22
N TYR A 882 -0.02 -12.37 -13.18
CA TYR A 882 1.37 -12.06 -13.51
C TYR A 882 1.58 -10.56 -13.81
N ASN A 883 2.14 -9.86 -12.80
CA ASN A 883 2.49 -8.43 -12.66
C ASN A 883 3.34 -7.76 -13.77
N TYR A 884 2.83 -7.55 -14.99
CA TYR A 884 3.50 -6.66 -15.95
C TYR A 884 2.46 -5.83 -16.74
N GLU A 885 1.99 -4.73 -16.14
CA GLU A 885 0.94 -3.86 -16.68
C GLU A 885 1.52 -2.68 -17.49
N PRO A 886 0.76 -2.18 -18.47
CA PRO A 886 0.59 -0.72 -18.51
C PRO A 886 -0.89 -0.34 -18.59
N ASP A 887 -1.46 0.20 -17.50
CA ASP A 887 -2.87 0.59 -17.41
C ASP A 887 -3.12 2.05 -17.82
N ARG A 888 -2.45 2.58 -18.84
CA ARG A 888 -2.43 4.05 -19.09
C ARG A 888 -2.57 4.41 -20.55
N VAL A 889 -3.46 5.35 -20.84
CA VAL A 889 -3.64 5.98 -22.17
C VAL A 889 -3.34 7.47 -22.08
N CYS A 890 -2.37 7.93 -22.86
CA CYS A 890 -2.06 9.34 -23.05
C CYS A 890 -2.65 9.85 -24.36
N VAL A 891 -3.19 11.07 -24.36
CA VAL A 891 -3.77 11.79 -25.49
C VAL A 891 -3.09 13.16 -25.58
N ASP A 892 -2.69 13.55 -26.78
CA ASP A 892 -1.99 14.82 -27.01
C ASP A 892 -2.31 15.43 -28.39
N ASP A 893 -1.98 16.71 -28.57
CA ASP A 893 -2.05 17.46 -29.83
C ASP A 893 -3.41 17.32 -30.57
N VAL A 894 -4.50 17.68 -29.89
CA VAL A 894 -5.86 17.57 -30.45
C VAL A 894 -6.17 18.77 -31.35
N THR A 895 -6.64 18.49 -32.58
CA THR A 895 -7.08 19.50 -33.55
C THR A 895 -8.54 19.26 -33.93
N TYR A 896 -9.38 20.29 -33.83
CA TYR A 896 -10.79 20.25 -34.18
C TYR A 896 -11.29 21.62 -34.66
N ARG A 897 -12.49 21.70 -35.24
CA ARG A 897 -13.18 22.95 -35.57
C ARG A 897 -14.23 23.23 -34.50
N ALA A 898 -14.01 24.30 -33.74
CA ALA A 898 -14.90 24.71 -32.66
C ALA A 898 -16.23 25.28 -33.20
N GLY A 899 -17.30 25.07 -32.45
CA GLY A 899 -18.61 25.66 -32.63
C GLY A 899 -18.89 26.72 -31.58
N GLY A 900 -19.76 27.68 -31.93
CA GLY A 900 -20.23 28.66 -30.96
C GLY A 900 -19.17 29.64 -30.44
N LEU A 901 -17.95 29.66 -30.98
CA LEU A 901 -16.93 30.66 -30.64
C LEU A 901 -17.51 32.05 -30.89
N ARG A 902 -17.68 32.83 -29.82
CA ARG A 902 -18.29 34.15 -29.89
C ARG A 902 -17.29 35.19 -29.42
N VAL A 903 -16.89 36.08 -30.33
CA VAL A 903 -16.14 37.28 -29.95
C VAL A 903 -17.05 38.14 -29.05
N MET A 904 -16.59 38.41 -27.85
CA MET A 904 -17.21 39.28 -26.86
C MET A 904 -16.62 40.70 -26.91
N GLY A 905 -15.36 40.83 -27.37
CA GLY A 905 -14.71 42.12 -27.52
C GLY A 905 -13.22 42.03 -27.85
N TYR A 906 -12.56 43.18 -27.79
CA TYR A 906 -11.11 43.31 -27.98
C TYR A 906 -10.49 44.15 -26.86
N ASN A 907 -9.42 43.64 -26.26
CA ASN A 907 -8.59 44.35 -25.29
C ASN A 907 -7.38 44.95 -26.01
N VAL A 908 -7.29 46.28 -26.06
CA VAL A 908 -6.19 47.01 -26.72
C VAL A 908 -5.16 47.42 -25.68
N TYR A 909 -3.91 47.04 -25.93
CA TYR A 909 -2.76 47.33 -25.08
C TYR A 909 -1.82 48.31 -25.79
N ARG A 910 -1.31 49.28 -25.04
CA ARG A 910 -0.26 50.22 -25.45
C ARG A 910 0.92 50.07 -24.51
N ASP A 911 2.10 49.80 -25.05
CA ASP A 911 3.34 49.58 -24.31
C ASP A 911 3.22 48.49 -23.23
N GLY A 912 2.34 47.51 -23.45
CA GLY A 912 2.05 46.43 -22.50
C GLY A 912 0.98 46.76 -21.46
N VAL A 913 0.42 47.97 -21.46
CA VAL A 913 -0.64 48.41 -20.54
C VAL A 913 -2.00 48.40 -21.24
N LEU A 914 -3.03 47.84 -20.61
CA LEU A 914 -4.39 47.87 -21.14
C LEU A 914 -4.88 49.33 -21.20
N VAL A 915 -5.18 49.82 -22.40
CA VAL A 915 -5.66 51.20 -22.61
C VAL A 915 -7.12 51.27 -23.04
N LYS A 916 -7.67 50.19 -23.60
CA LYS A 916 -9.07 50.16 -24.03
C LYS A 916 -9.66 48.75 -24.06
N LYS A 917 -10.93 48.63 -23.67
CA LYS A 917 -11.79 47.49 -23.98
C LYS A 917 -12.81 47.93 -25.03
N LEU A 918 -12.98 47.12 -26.07
CA LEU A 918 -13.85 47.39 -27.22
C LEU A 918 -14.88 46.27 -27.36
N ASP A 919 -16.03 46.58 -27.96
CA ASP A 919 -17.06 45.59 -28.27
C ASP A 919 -16.63 44.65 -29.41
N SER A 920 -17.40 43.58 -29.61
CA SER A 920 -17.09 42.51 -30.56
C SER A 920 -17.15 42.91 -32.04
N LYS A 921 -17.70 44.09 -32.37
CA LYS A 921 -17.84 44.57 -33.75
C LYS A 921 -16.79 45.62 -34.10
N THR A 922 -16.02 46.09 -33.12
CA THR A 922 -15.06 47.17 -33.31
C THR A 922 -13.71 46.62 -33.75
N THR A 923 -13.36 46.83 -35.02
CA THR A 923 -12.07 46.41 -35.61
C THR A 923 -11.15 47.57 -35.97
N THR A 924 -11.52 48.78 -35.56
CA THR A 924 -10.74 50.00 -35.72
C THR A 924 -10.85 50.85 -34.46
N TRP A 925 -9.74 51.40 -34.00
CA TRP A 925 -9.71 52.30 -32.84
C TRP A 925 -8.61 53.34 -32.99
N THR A 926 -8.85 54.56 -32.56
CA THR A 926 -7.85 55.64 -32.55
C THR A 926 -7.40 55.90 -31.13
N ASP A 927 -6.09 55.82 -30.89
CA ASP A 927 -5.51 56.28 -29.62
C ASP A 927 -5.37 57.80 -29.64
N ASP A 928 -6.26 58.52 -28.93
CA ASP A 928 -6.16 59.97 -28.79
C ASP A 928 -4.88 60.43 -28.08
N ASN A 929 -4.22 59.50 -27.36
CA ASN A 929 -3.00 59.73 -26.60
C ASN A 929 -1.76 59.18 -27.32
N TYR A 930 -1.84 58.88 -28.62
CA TYR A 930 -0.72 58.31 -29.38
C TYR A 930 0.53 59.19 -29.43
N ALA A 931 0.40 60.48 -29.14
CA ALA A 931 1.49 61.44 -29.13
C ALA A 931 2.17 61.58 -27.76
N ASN A 932 1.66 60.89 -26.73
CA ASN A 932 2.22 60.98 -25.38
C ASN A 932 3.64 60.40 -25.37
N ASP A 933 4.47 60.93 -24.47
CA ASP A 933 5.80 60.38 -24.24
C ASP A 933 5.71 59.21 -23.25
N ASN A 934 6.31 58.08 -23.59
CA ASN A 934 6.44 56.90 -22.72
C ASN A 934 7.85 56.77 -22.11
N GLY A 935 8.68 57.80 -22.24
CA GLY A 935 10.08 57.78 -21.81
C GLY A 935 11.05 57.27 -22.88
N TYR A 936 10.57 56.89 -24.06
CA TYR A 936 11.36 56.47 -25.22
C TYR A 936 11.17 57.39 -26.45
N GLY A 937 10.56 58.56 -26.25
CA GLY A 937 10.36 59.61 -27.24
C GLY A 937 8.89 59.76 -27.65
N ALA A 938 8.39 61.00 -27.60
CA ALA A 938 7.01 61.34 -27.93
C ALA A 938 6.54 60.77 -29.28
N GLY A 939 5.39 60.09 -29.26
CA GLY A 939 4.78 59.52 -30.47
C GLY A 939 5.27 58.13 -30.88
N ASN A 940 6.10 57.46 -30.06
CA ASN A 940 6.56 56.10 -30.31
C ASN A 940 5.91 55.11 -29.33
N HIS A 941 5.01 54.26 -29.82
CA HIS A 941 4.31 53.27 -29.00
C HIS A 941 4.21 51.92 -29.72
N LYS A 942 4.25 50.84 -28.94
CA LYS A 942 3.87 49.49 -29.41
C LYS A 942 2.45 49.18 -28.99
N TYR A 943 1.71 48.51 -29.87
CA TYR A 943 0.32 48.11 -29.63
C TYR A 943 0.13 46.63 -29.88
N ASN A 944 -0.76 46.05 -29.09
CA ASN A 944 -1.24 44.70 -29.23
C ASN A 944 -2.74 44.65 -28.95
N VAL A 945 -3.41 43.66 -29.52
CA VAL A 945 -4.83 43.37 -29.28
C VAL A 945 -4.97 41.93 -28.82
N ILE A 946 -5.78 41.72 -27.79
CA ILE A 946 -6.22 40.39 -27.35
C ILE A 946 -7.71 40.28 -27.67
N VAL A 947 -8.11 39.17 -28.30
CA VAL A 947 -9.52 38.87 -28.56
C VAL A 947 -10.12 38.29 -27.30
N VAL A 948 -11.28 38.81 -26.89
CA VAL A 948 -12.06 38.27 -25.78
C VAL A 948 -13.17 37.40 -26.37
N TYR A 949 -13.16 36.11 -26.11
CA TYR A 949 -14.22 35.15 -26.44
C TYR A 949 -15.12 34.90 -25.22
N ALA A 950 -16.26 34.24 -25.43
CA ALA A 950 -17.15 33.84 -24.34
C ALA A 950 -16.49 32.85 -23.36
N ASN A 951 -15.55 32.05 -23.86
CA ASN A 951 -14.85 30.99 -23.12
C ASN A 951 -13.39 31.29 -22.79
N GLY A 952 -12.88 32.49 -23.12
CA GLY A 952 -11.50 32.83 -22.79
C GLY A 952 -10.92 34.00 -23.59
N GLU A 953 -9.63 34.24 -23.42
CA GLU A 953 -8.89 35.25 -24.18
C GLU A 953 -7.89 34.58 -25.13
N SER A 954 -7.70 35.16 -26.31
CA SER A 954 -6.68 34.71 -27.28
C SER A 954 -5.26 34.97 -26.80
N ASP A 955 -4.29 34.47 -27.53
CA ASP A 955 -2.91 34.96 -27.40
C ASP A 955 -2.82 36.43 -27.87
N VAL A 956 -1.69 37.06 -27.59
CA VAL A 956 -1.39 38.43 -28.00
C VAL A 956 -1.26 38.52 -29.53
N SER A 957 -1.86 39.54 -30.14
CA SER A 957 -1.70 39.78 -31.58
C SER A 957 -0.25 40.02 -32.00
N ASN A 958 0.00 40.02 -33.31
CA ASN A 958 1.18 40.67 -33.87
C ASN A 958 1.32 42.12 -33.33
N THR A 959 2.55 42.60 -33.19
CA THR A 959 2.80 43.94 -32.63
C THR A 959 2.73 44.99 -33.73
N ALA A 960 1.93 46.03 -33.51
CA ALA A 960 1.88 47.21 -34.38
C ALA A 960 2.59 48.41 -33.72
N TYR A 961 3.13 49.31 -34.54
CA TYR A 961 3.90 50.45 -34.06
C TYR A 961 3.35 51.76 -34.60
N VAL A 962 3.23 52.74 -33.72
CA VAL A 962 3.13 54.15 -34.09
C VAL A 962 4.51 54.75 -33.87
N GLY A 963 5.07 55.44 -34.87
CA GLY A 963 6.41 56.02 -34.79
C GLY A 963 7.54 55.13 -35.31
N ASP A 964 8.80 55.45 -34.99
CA ASP A 964 9.96 54.62 -35.35
C ASP A 964 10.03 53.43 -34.36
N PRO A 965 9.81 52.17 -34.80
CA PRO A 965 9.90 50.99 -33.92
C PRO A 965 11.28 50.82 -33.27
N ALA A 966 12.30 51.55 -33.75
CA ALA A 966 13.64 51.55 -33.19
C ALA A 966 14.01 52.87 -32.45
N ALA A 967 13.05 53.74 -32.16
CA ALA A 967 13.30 55.02 -31.46
C ALA A 967 13.92 54.84 -30.07
N GLY A 968 13.69 53.70 -29.40
CA GLY A 968 14.30 53.36 -28.11
C GLY A 968 15.76 52.89 -28.16
N ILE A 969 16.32 52.62 -29.35
CA ILE A 969 17.73 52.20 -29.50
C ILE A 969 18.56 53.43 -29.93
N GLY A 970 18.91 54.27 -28.96
CA GLY A 970 19.70 55.49 -29.16
C GLY A 970 21.22 55.25 -29.19
N LEU A 971 21.71 54.33 -28.34
CA LEU A 971 23.13 53.97 -28.24
C LEU A 971 23.25 52.52 -27.78
N VAL A 972 24.04 51.71 -28.50
CA VAL A 972 24.53 50.43 -27.98
C VAL A 972 25.92 50.70 -27.43
N THR A 973 26.04 50.81 -26.11
CA THR A 973 27.33 51.02 -25.44
C THR A 973 28.15 49.74 -25.56
N VAL A 974 29.06 49.69 -26.53
CA VAL A 974 30.09 48.65 -26.60
C VAL A 974 31.37 49.28 -26.09
N GLU A 975 31.76 48.97 -24.85
CA GLU A 975 33.10 49.33 -24.37
C GLU A 975 34.16 48.71 -25.28
N GLY A 976 35.02 49.54 -25.88
CA GLY A 976 36.22 49.09 -26.60
C GLY A 976 36.07 48.75 -28.09
N ALA A 977 34.94 48.99 -28.75
CA ALA A 977 34.81 48.71 -30.18
C ALA A 977 35.63 49.68 -31.05
N LYS A 978 36.63 49.17 -31.76
CA LYS A 978 37.29 49.88 -32.88
C LYS A 978 36.28 50.06 -34.02
N ALA A 979 36.21 51.26 -34.60
CA ALA A 979 35.47 51.50 -35.84
C ALA A 979 36.13 50.73 -36.99
N ASP A 980 35.64 49.53 -37.27
CA ASP A 980 36.19 48.61 -38.29
C ASP A 980 35.16 48.24 -39.37
N ASN A 981 34.03 48.96 -39.38
CA ASN A 981 32.90 48.83 -40.29
C ASN A 981 32.22 47.46 -40.27
N ARG A 982 32.50 46.59 -39.30
CA ARG A 982 31.75 45.35 -39.13
C ARG A 982 30.28 45.66 -38.86
N VAL A 983 29.42 44.98 -39.61
CA VAL A 983 27.98 45.03 -39.54
C VAL A 983 27.51 43.77 -38.83
N TYR A 984 26.68 43.96 -37.83
CA TYR A 984 26.05 42.90 -37.07
C TYR A 984 24.54 42.97 -37.22
N THR A 985 23.87 41.83 -37.19
CA THR A 985 22.43 41.78 -36.93
C THR A 985 22.14 42.17 -35.48
N VAL A 986 20.87 42.39 -35.17
CA VAL A 986 20.42 42.80 -33.83
C VAL A 986 20.65 41.74 -32.74
N ASP A 987 20.76 40.46 -33.12
CA ASP A 987 21.14 39.33 -32.27
C ASP A 987 22.66 39.12 -32.20
N GLY A 988 23.45 40.05 -32.77
CA GLY A 988 24.91 40.07 -32.64
C GLY A 988 25.66 39.19 -33.65
N GLN A 989 24.98 38.64 -34.67
CA GLN A 989 25.67 37.87 -35.73
C GLN A 989 26.38 38.80 -36.70
N TYR A 990 27.63 38.48 -36.99
CA TYR A 990 28.42 39.25 -37.95
C TYR A 990 27.97 38.94 -39.39
N VAL A 991 27.61 39.98 -40.15
CA VAL A 991 27.08 39.85 -41.53
C VAL A 991 27.93 40.53 -42.61
N GLY A 992 29.09 41.08 -42.23
CA GLY A 992 30.07 41.62 -43.17
C GLY A 992 30.56 43.02 -42.81
N LYS A 993 31.21 43.71 -43.76
CA LYS A 993 31.74 45.08 -43.55
C LYS A 993 31.03 46.17 -44.36
N SER A 994 29.99 45.79 -45.09
CA SER A 994 29.25 46.69 -45.97
C SER A 994 27.76 46.48 -45.75
N LEU A 995 27.02 47.58 -45.83
CA LEU A 995 25.55 47.56 -45.82
C LEU A 995 24.98 47.29 -47.22
N GLN A 996 25.81 47.30 -48.26
CA GLN A 996 25.40 47.00 -49.63
C GLN A 996 25.13 45.50 -49.78
N ASN A 997 24.00 45.15 -50.39
CA ASN A 997 23.51 43.79 -50.61
C ASN A 997 23.01 43.05 -49.35
N LEU A 998 22.83 43.76 -48.23
CA LEU A 998 22.07 43.23 -47.10
C LEU A 998 20.57 43.36 -47.38
N ASN A 999 19.79 42.41 -46.85
CA ASN A 999 18.34 42.49 -46.89
C ASN A 999 17.87 43.75 -46.15
N LYS A 1000 16.71 44.30 -46.56
CA LYS A 1000 16.09 45.42 -45.85
C LYS A 1000 15.90 45.03 -44.39
N GLY A 1001 16.40 45.85 -43.47
CA GLY A 1001 16.44 45.47 -42.06
C GLY A 1001 17.26 46.38 -41.17
N LEU A 1002 17.30 46.03 -39.88
CA LEU A 1002 18.02 46.74 -38.84
C LEU A 1002 19.37 46.07 -38.58
N TYR A 1003 20.43 46.87 -38.57
CA TYR A 1003 21.80 46.41 -38.34
C TYR A 1003 22.53 47.31 -37.34
N ILE A 1004 23.61 46.80 -36.76
CA ILE A 1004 24.54 47.56 -35.93
C ILE A 1004 25.87 47.65 -36.67
N GLN A 1005 26.32 48.87 -36.94
CA GLN A 1005 27.64 49.13 -37.51
C GLN A 1005 28.35 50.20 -36.67
N ASN A 1006 29.57 49.90 -36.22
CA ASN A 1006 30.39 50.81 -35.40
C ASN A 1006 29.66 51.32 -34.14
N GLY A 1007 28.92 50.46 -33.44
CA GLY A 1007 28.14 50.83 -32.25
C GLY A 1007 26.94 51.72 -32.52
N LYS A 1008 26.60 51.96 -33.79
CA LYS A 1008 25.43 52.75 -34.20
C LYS A 1008 24.42 51.87 -34.91
N LYS A 1009 23.15 52.12 -34.61
CA LYS A 1009 22.01 51.60 -35.34
C LYS A 1009 22.03 52.10 -36.77
N VAL A 1010 21.89 51.21 -37.75
CA VAL A 1010 21.75 51.55 -39.17
C VAL A 1010 20.58 50.78 -39.78
N VAL A 1011 19.70 51.47 -40.50
CA VAL A 1011 18.56 50.89 -41.21
C VAL A 1011 18.90 50.79 -42.69
N VAL A 1012 18.89 49.57 -43.24
CA VAL A 1012 18.98 49.33 -44.69
C VAL A 1012 17.56 49.31 -45.26
N LYS A 1013 17.24 50.24 -46.16
CA LYS A 1013 15.88 50.49 -46.69
C LYS A 1013 15.64 49.93 -48.08
#